data_AF-A0A979FZS0-F1
#
_entry.id   AF-A0A979FZS0-F1
#
_cell.length_a   1.000
_cell.length_b   1.000
_cell.length_c   1.000
_cell.angle_alpha   90.00
_cell.angle_beta   90.00
_cell.angle_gamma   90.00
#
_symmetry.space_group_name_H-M   'P 1'
#
loop_
_entity.id
_entity.type
_entity.pdbx_description
1 polymer ?
#
loop_
_entity_poly.entity_id
_entity_poly.type
_entity_poly.pdbx_seq_one_letter_code
_entity_poly.pdbx_strand_id
1 'polypeptide(L)'
;MDKTLALYEHILREYLSAYFDKQQNINPVELNRERFATKALFIATIFFLKNHSGKTPTKLVQEANDWLKTQFAQENLLSTLIDSVNPLLIHLVNKHFSEIDTTDVLSLDISTFYETLLGIETGNENNLVEISTGKNYRNKLGSYYTPSELAKSITQKTIDTFFTSNFGINKLSTANHVDAAILKEISSISFVDFSCGGGNFLIEILKYFEQVANNLNVTAEEKLQILRSVAKNISAFDVDCLALEVAKLNLLLSTGLHHAYATVSENFIHGNFLLQSTFPIDEKKKIEIFSSGFIYHEALSIFKEKVSKYDVILGNPPWEKIRFEEKKFYALYATSISNNHFKESRIEEIKTTIENNTHLAAFSQNFQSEIENAKSDIKKNPVFNLSNNGELNTYALFTDIAIKSKTQRGIIGLVLKSAIVTSQINKTLFQYLTKEQLIIAIYDFINRKKIFAIDSRERFCFLLLGKTTKSTFDVAMNLVQVSAIHSIKSNVSISHQDLKMLNPLTGMLPNFSTKEEIRFLLRTSNEFPFFGQIYTKVRFGRIVHLTSHATFITKKQSATNTPVYEGKFFNQFNGRYSGFNNVPEELRYGSKSSSAVLSEIAANGRADYPESRFFIDTEKWIQLSKNHTESFMLAWRSLTSASNTRTCIATILPFIPALQSVQFLTTSPHDLLYLCGMFNAVTFDFILKKKLSGIDLTQSVINQMPVPEVEKTAIVIPFDGRNLSIKDHISLLVFSLLDDDIRLKPLFEILHLQAPVEESRASLIRKVDLFFMSLYGLSESELTLVLSEFSKQYTREDLEWFKTNLNALNKTISSAGSSISHLTPG
;
A
#
# COMPACT_ATOMS: atom_id res chain seq x y z
N MET A 1 12.80 23.89 -15.39
CA MET A 1 12.33 22.48 -15.37
C MET A 1 11.61 22.13 -16.67
N ASP A 2 10.40 22.65 -16.91
CA ASP A 2 9.58 22.24 -18.08
C ASP A 2 10.24 22.49 -19.44
N LYS A 3 10.91 23.64 -19.64
CA LYS A 3 11.65 23.92 -20.88
C LYS A 3 12.79 22.92 -21.12
N THR A 4 13.56 22.60 -20.07
CA THR A 4 14.65 21.63 -20.13
C THR A 4 14.13 20.21 -20.41
N LEU A 5 12.96 19.88 -19.86
CA LEU A 5 12.26 18.62 -20.14
C LEU A 5 11.83 18.53 -21.60
N ALA A 6 11.20 19.59 -22.13
CA ALA A 6 10.79 19.67 -23.52
C ALA A 6 11.99 19.57 -24.48
N LEU A 7 13.13 20.17 -24.12
CA LEU A 7 14.38 20.02 -24.88
C LEU A 7 14.84 18.57 -24.93
N TYR A 8 14.88 17.89 -23.77
CA TYR A 8 15.25 16.48 -23.73
C TYR A 8 14.30 15.63 -24.59
N GLU A 9 12.99 15.84 -24.50
CA GLU A 9 12.01 15.14 -25.33
C GLU A 9 12.24 15.40 -26.82
N HIS A 10 12.53 16.65 -27.20
CA HIS A 10 12.82 16.99 -28.58
C HIS A 10 14.07 16.28 -29.11
N ILE A 11 15.18 16.33 -28.36
CA ILE A 11 16.44 15.66 -28.72
C ILE A 11 16.24 14.15 -28.80
N LEU A 12 15.57 13.55 -27.81
CA LEU A 12 15.27 12.12 -27.80
C LEU A 12 14.45 11.72 -29.02
N ARG A 13 13.48 12.55 -29.44
CA ARG A 13 12.61 12.26 -30.59
C ARG A 13 13.40 12.29 -31.87
N GLU A 14 14.12 13.38 -32.11
CA GLU A 14 14.92 13.58 -33.32
C GLU A 14 16.00 12.50 -33.42
N TYR A 15 16.68 12.20 -32.30
CA TYR A 15 17.72 11.19 -32.26
C TYR A 15 17.18 9.79 -32.57
N LEU A 16 16.17 9.32 -31.83
CA LEU A 16 15.66 7.96 -32.02
C LEU A 16 14.99 7.80 -33.39
N SER A 17 14.32 8.83 -33.90
CA SER A 17 13.73 8.79 -35.25
C SER A 17 14.79 8.66 -36.33
N ALA A 18 15.91 9.37 -36.19
CA ALA A 18 17.01 9.30 -37.15
C ALA A 18 17.84 8.01 -37.00
N TYR A 19 18.08 7.55 -35.77
CA TYR A 19 18.86 6.35 -35.48
C TYR A 19 18.15 5.07 -35.98
N PHE A 20 16.85 4.97 -35.76
CA PHE A 20 16.02 3.85 -36.19
C PHE A 20 15.34 4.08 -37.54
N ASP A 21 15.76 5.09 -38.32
CA ASP A 21 15.18 5.38 -39.64
C ASP A 21 15.19 4.11 -40.51
N LYS A 22 14.03 3.80 -41.10
CA LYS A 22 13.80 2.62 -41.96
C LYS A 22 13.97 1.26 -41.30
N GLN A 23 14.20 1.18 -39.98
CA GLN A 23 14.21 -0.10 -39.27
C GLN A 23 12.79 -0.54 -38.93
N GLN A 24 12.37 -1.70 -39.46
CA GLN A 24 11.15 -2.36 -38.99
C GLN A 24 11.48 -3.25 -37.79
N ASN A 25 10.54 -3.38 -36.85
CA ASN A 25 10.68 -4.28 -35.69
C ASN A 25 11.91 -3.99 -34.81
N ILE A 26 12.01 -2.74 -34.35
CA ILE A 26 13.10 -2.26 -33.47
C ILE A 26 13.39 -3.25 -32.34
N ASN A 27 14.67 -3.56 -32.15
CA ASN A 27 15.15 -4.39 -31.06
C ASN A 27 15.00 -3.64 -29.71
N PRO A 28 14.23 -4.16 -28.74
CA PRO A 28 14.06 -3.51 -27.44
C PRO A 28 15.35 -3.23 -26.67
N VAL A 29 16.36 -4.10 -26.79
CA VAL A 29 17.65 -3.94 -26.09
C VAL A 29 18.40 -2.74 -26.63
N GLU A 30 18.45 -2.60 -27.95
CA GLU A 30 19.11 -1.47 -28.60
C GLU A 30 18.37 -0.16 -28.30
N LEU A 31 17.04 -0.16 -28.39
CA LEU A 31 16.22 0.99 -28.02
C LEU A 31 16.45 1.43 -26.56
N ASN A 32 16.55 0.49 -25.63
CA ASN A 32 16.83 0.79 -24.22
C ASN A 32 18.23 1.41 -24.05
N ARG A 33 19.25 0.88 -24.74
CA ARG A 33 20.63 1.39 -24.71
C ARG A 33 20.73 2.82 -25.23
N GLU A 34 20.05 3.12 -26.35
CA GLU A 34 20.05 4.47 -26.93
C GLU A 34 19.31 5.49 -26.04
N ARG A 35 18.21 5.09 -25.40
CA ARG A 35 17.54 5.92 -24.38
C ARG A 35 18.45 6.18 -23.19
N PHE A 36 19.16 5.16 -22.72
CA PHE A 36 20.13 5.26 -21.63
C PHE A 36 21.27 6.23 -21.98
N ALA A 37 21.87 6.10 -23.16
CA ALA A 37 22.93 6.99 -23.65
C ALA A 37 22.46 8.44 -23.77
N THR A 38 21.23 8.66 -24.27
CA THR A 38 20.62 10.00 -24.34
C THR A 38 20.50 10.62 -22.95
N LYS A 39 20.03 9.87 -21.95
CA LYS A 39 19.94 10.36 -20.56
C LYS A 39 21.31 10.70 -19.98
N ALA A 40 22.30 9.82 -20.15
CA ALA A 40 23.65 10.03 -19.65
C ALA A 40 24.28 11.31 -20.20
N LEU A 41 24.25 11.49 -21.52
CA LEU A 41 24.80 12.67 -22.18
C LEU A 41 24.08 13.96 -21.76
N PHE A 42 22.75 13.91 -21.70
CA PHE A 42 21.96 15.08 -21.32
C PHE A 42 22.24 15.51 -19.87
N ILE A 43 22.31 14.56 -18.94
CA ILE A 43 22.63 14.86 -17.53
C ILE A 43 24.04 15.38 -17.36
N ALA A 44 25.03 14.81 -18.03
CA ALA A 44 26.40 15.32 -18.01
C ALA A 44 26.48 16.77 -18.47
N THR A 45 25.75 17.09 -19.54
CA THR A 45 25.64 18.46 -20.08
C THR A 45 25.02 19.42 -19.07
N ILE A 46 23.95 19.01 -18.39
CA ILE A 46 23.29 19.81 -17.35
C ILE A 46 24.20 20.04 -16.15
N PHE A 47 24.97 19.03 -15.71
CA PHE A 47 25.97 19.20 -14.64
C PHE A 47 27.01 20.25 -15.01
N PHE A 48 27.57 20.18 -16.21
CA PHE A 48 28.53 21.16 -16.69
C PHE A 48 27.93 22.57 -16.71
N LEU A 49 26.78 22.76 -17.35
CA LEU A 49 26.13 24.06 -17.47
C LEU A 49 25.76 24.67 -16.12
N LYS A 50 25.34 23.86 -15.13
CA LYS A 50 25.04 24.35 -13.78
C LYS A 50 26.29 24.87 -13.05
N ASN A 51 27.47 24.38 -13.40
CA ASN A 51 28.74 24.72 -12.77
C ASN A 51 29.66 25.57 -13.67
N HIS A 52 29.17 26.05 -14.81
CA HIS A 52 29.90 26.89 -15.75
C HIS A 52 29.36 28.32 -15.74
N SER A 53 30.21 29.29 -15.45
CA SER A 53 29.89 30.72 -15.46
C SER A 53 30.35 31.35 -16.79
N GLY A 54 29.57 31.19 -17.86
CA GLY A 54 29.92 31.67 -19.19
C GLY A 54 28.81 31.43 -20.23
N LYS A 55 29.02 31.91 -21.46
CA LYS A 55 28.10 31.60 -22.58
C LYS A 55 28.19 30.11 -22.91
N THR A 56 27.07 29.50 -23.30
CA THR A 56 27.02 28.10 -23.76
C THR A 56 28.06 27.89 -24.87
N PRO A 57 29.02 26.97 -24.67
CA PRO A 57 30.05 26.73 -25.67
C PRO A 57 29.50 26.05 -26.93
N THR A 58 30.16 26.28 -28.07
CA THR A 58 29.77 25.65 -29.35
C THR A 58 30.05 24.15 -29.36
N LYS A 59 31.05 23.68 -28.59
CA LYS A 59 31.40 22.27 -28.42
C LYS A 59 31.00 21.78 -27.01
N LEU A 60 29.77 22.08 -26.62
CA LEU A 60 29.22 21.85 -25.28
C LEU A 60 29.50 20.45 -24.72
N VAL A 61 29.24 19.39 -25.51
CA VAL A 61 29.46 18.01 -25.06
C VAL A 61 30.93 17.72 -24.75
N GLN A 62 31.85 18.21 -25.59
CA GLN A 62 33.28 18.00 -25.38
C GLN A 62 33.75 18.72 -24.12
N GLU A 63 33.31 19.96 -23.93
CA GLU A 63 33.68 20.76 -22.75
C GLU A 63 33.08 20.18 -21.45
N ALA A 64 31.86 19.65 -21.52
CA ALA A 64 31.26 18.93 -20.40
C ALA A 64 32.08 17.68 -20.03
N ASN A 65 32.55 16.93 -21.02
CA ASN A 65 33.39 15.75 -20.81
C ASN A 65 34.76 16.14 -20.20
N ASP A 66 35.42 17.16 -20.75
CA ASP A 66 36.71 17.65 -20.25
C ASP A 66 36.59 18.20 -18.81
N TRP A 67 35.48 18.88 -18.51
CA TRP A 67 35.16 19.35 -17.16
C TRP A 67 34.97 18.18 -16.19
N LEU A 68 34.20 17.14 -16.56
CA LEU A 68 34.02 15.95 -15.72
C LEU A 68 35.37 15.26 -15.44
N LYS A 69 36.21 15.10 -16.46
CA LYS A 69 37.56 14.51 -16.36
C LYS A 69 38.47 15.32 -15.43
N THR A 70 38.41 16.65 -15.54
CA THR A 70 39.28 17.57 -14.78
C THR A 70 38.83 17.73 -13.33
N GLN A 71 37.52 17.89 -13.10
CA GLN A 71 37.00 18.14 -11.76
C GLN A 71 36.99 16.88 -10.90
N PHE A 72 36.59 15.74 -11.45
CA PHE A 72 36.36 14.53 -10.68
C PHE A 72 37.44 13.47 -10.89
N ALA A 73 37.41 12.80 -12.03
CA ALA A 73 38.35 11.74 -12.40
C ALA A 73 38.30 11.49 -13.91
N GLN A 74 39.42 11.08 -14.50
CA GLN A 74 39.50 10.76 -15.94
C GLN A 74 38.50 9.69 -16.38
N GLU A 75 38.25 8.68 -15.54
CA GLU A 75 37.36 7.56 -15.84
C GLU A 75 36.08 7.60 -14.98
N ASN A 76 35.50 8.79 -14.76
CA ASN A 76 34.17 8.86 -14.14
C ASN A 76 33.10 8.29 -15.08
N LEU A 77 32.00 7.77 -14.52
CA LEU A 77 30.98 7.03 -15.27
C LEU A 77 30.42 7.86 -16.45
N LEU A 78 29.97 9.10 -16.19
CA LEU A 78 29.38 9.93 -17.24
C LEU A 78 30.36 10.17 -18.39
N SER A 79 31.63 10.43 -18.06
CA SER A 79 32.68 10.63 -19.06
C SER A 79 32.94 9.37 -19.89
N THR A 80 33.05 8.20 -19.26
CA THR A 80 33.20 6.92 -19.96
C THR A 80 32.01 6.64 -20.89
N LEU A 81 30.80 6.99 -20.46
CA LEU A 81 29.62 6.86 -21.31
C LEU A 81 29.69 7.81 -22.50
N ILE A 82 30.00 9.10 -22.29
CA ILE A 82 30.15 10.12 -23.36
C ILE A 82 31.12 9.65 -24.44
N ASP A 83 32.27 9.08 -24.05
CA ASP A 83 33.30 8.61 -24.97
C ASP A 83 32.80 7.48 -25.91
N SER A 84 31.67 6.83 -25.58
CA SER A 84 31.02 5.78 -26.38
C SER A 84 29.73 6.19 -27.08
N VAL A 85 29.29 7.45 -26.94
CA VAL A 85 28.00 7.92 -27.49
C VAL A 85 28.06 8.10 -29.00
N ASN A 86 26.93 7.80 -29.68
CA ASN A 86 26.76 8.03 -31.10
C ASN A 86 27.04 9.51 -31.50
N PRO A 87 27.87 9.79 -32.52
CA PRO A 87 28.16 11.14 -32.98
C PRO A 87 26.93 11.96 -33.38
N LEU A 88 25.85 11.32 -33.86
CA LEU A 88 24.59 11.98 -34.20
C LEU A 88 23.94 12.60 -32.95
N LEU A 89 23.92 11.87 -31.84
CA LEU A 89 23.37 12.36 -30.58
C LEU A 89 24.19 13.54 -30.04
N ILE A 90 25.53 13.46 -30.14
CA ILE A 90 26.43 14.57 -29.79
C ILE A 90 26.11 15.82 -30.62
N HIS A 91 25.92 15.67 -31.93
CA HIS A 91 25.55 16.76 -32.82
C HIS A 91 24.22 17.41 -32.42
N LEU A 92 23.19 16.59 -32.17
CA LEU A 92 21.87 17.07 -31.78
C LEU A 92 21.88 17.81 -30.45
N VAL A 93 22.61 17.31 -29.45
CA VAL A 93 22.76 18.00 -28.16
C VAL A 93 23.45 19.35 -28.34
N ASN A 94 24.58 19.42 -29.06
CA ASN A 94 25.27 20.69 -29.30
C ASN A 94 24.40 21.70 -30.06
N LYS A 95 23.66 21.25 -31.07
CA LYS A 95 22.74 22.07 -31.86
C LYS A 95 21.65 22.68 -30.97
N HIS A 96 20.91 21.85 -30.25
CA HIS A 96 19.69 22.27 -29.55
C HIS A 96 19.93 23.00 -28.23
N PHE A 97 21.03 22.71 -27.52
CA PHE A 97 21.38 23.47 -26.32
C PHE A 97 21.82 24.90 -26.60
N SER A 98 22.24 25.22 -27.83
CA SER A 98 22.55 26.60 -28.22
C SER A 98 21.33 27.53 -28.19
N GLU A 99 20.12 26.94 -28.18
CA GLU A 99 18.83 27.64 -28.21
C GLU A 99 18.23 27.85 -26.80
N ILE A 100 18.83 27.28 -25.75
CA ILE A 100 18.37 27.43 -24.36
C ILE A 100 19.12 28.55 -23.62
N ASP A 101 18.36 29.33 -22.84
CA ASP A 101 18.92 30.24 -21.86
C ASP A 101 19.50 29.46 -20.66
N THR A 102 20.80 29.59 -20.43
CA THR A 102 21.54 28.96 -19.32
C THR A 102 20.94 29.25 -17.93
N THR A 103 20.21 30.35 -17.75
CA THR A 103 19.54 30.67 -16.49
C THR A 103 18.45 29.66 -16.11
N ASP A 104 17.79 29.04 -17.09
CA ASP A 104 16.81 27.98 -16.86
C ASP A 104 17.47 26.70 -16.29
N VAL A 105 18.76 26.48 -16.56
CA VAL A 105 19.53 25.32 -16.08
C VAL A 105 20.08 25.53 -14.67
N LEU A 106 20.53 26.75 -14.33
CA LEU A 106 21.12 27.08 -13.04
C LEU A 106 20.18 26.77 -11.85
N SER A 107 18.87 27.00 -12.04
CA SER A 107 17.85 26.78 -11.02
C SER A 107 17.40 25.33 -10.85
N LEU A 108 17.83 24.40 -11.71
CA LEU A 108 17.40 23.00 -11.67
C LEU A 108 17.96 22.24 -10.47
N ASP A 109 17.11 21.50 -9.78
CA ASP A 109 17.54 20.39 -8.93
C ASP A 109 17.78 19.16 -9.81
N ILE A 110 19.06 18.78 -10.01
CA ILE A 110 19.44 17.73 -10.97
C ILE A 110 18.86 16.37 -10.56
N SER A 111 18.81 16.07 -9.27
CA SER A 111 18.21 14.83 -8.76
C SER A 111 16.74 14.75 -9.15
N THR A 112 15.93 15.76 -8.81
CA THR A 112 14.51 15.83 -9.20
C THR A 112 14.33 15.81 -10.73
N PHE A 113 15.23 16.45 -11.47
CA PHE A 113 15.18 16.46 -12.93
C PHE A 113 15.42 15.08 -13.53
N TYR A 114 16.50 14.38 -13.13
CA TYR A 114 16.80 13.02 -13.59
C TYR A 114 15.62 12.08 -13.35
N GLU A 115 15.02 12.15 -12.17
CA GLU A 115 13.84 11.37 -11.79
C GLU A 115 12.63 11.69 -12.67
N THR A 116 12.51 12.95 -13.12
CA THR A 116 11.47 13.35 -14.07
C THR A 116 11.74 12.75 -15.46
N LEU A 117 13.00 12.64 -15.89
CA LEU A 117 13.40 12.01 -17.15
C LEU A 117 13.06 10.52 -17.21
N LEU A 118 13.12 9.82 -16.06
CA LEU A 118 12.69 8.42 -15.98
C LEU A 118 11.21 8.25 -16.36
N GLY A 119 10.39 9.29 -16.19
CA GLY A 119 8.98 9.29 -16.55
C GLY A 119 8.66 9.45 -18.04
N ILE A 120 9.64 9.75 -18.89
CA ILE A 120 9.43 9.96 -20.32
C ILE A 120 9.48 8.61 -21.04
N GLU A 121 8.38 8.25 -21.69
CA GLU A 121 8.24 6.99 -22.44
C GLU A 121 8.32 7.26 -23.94
N THR A 122 8.94 6.35 -24.69
CA THR A 122 8.81 6.35 -26.16
C THR A 122 8.06 5.09 -26.58
N GLY A 123 7.14 5.24 -27.53
CA GLY A 123 6.43 4.15 -28.20
C GLY A 123 6.93 4.03 -29.64
N ASN A 124 6.55 2.93 -30.28
CA ASN A 124 6.74 2.75 -31.70
C ASN A 124 5.37 2.48 -32.32
N GLU A 125 4.90 3.40 -33.15
CA GLU A 125 3.71 3.22 -33.98
C GLU A 125 4.06 3.58 -35.42
N ASN A 126 3.74 2.69 -36.36
CA ASN A 126 3.87 2.92 -37.81
C ASN A 126 5.28 3.36 -38.29
N ASN A 127 6.36 2.79 -37.74
CA ASN A 127 7.76 3.12 -38.05
C ASN A 127 8.19 4.55 -37.66
N LEU A 128 7.47 5.21 -36.75
CA LEU A 128 7.86 6.49 -36.16
C LEU A 128 8.01 6.33 -34.64
N VAL A 129 9.07 6.92 -34.09
CA VAL A 129 9.26 6.97 -32.63
C VAL A 129 8.34 8.04 -32.07
N GLU A 130 7.24 7.61 -31.46
CA GLU A 130 6.39 8.50 -30.69
C GLU A 130 6.96 8.70 -29.30
N ILE A 131 7.06 9.94 -28.83
CA ILE A 131 7.29 10.21 -27.41
C ILE A 131 5.96 10.54 -26.77
N SER A 132 5.65 9.80 -25.72
CA SER A 132 4.51 10.05 -24.86
C SER A 132 4.99 10.42 -23.47
N THR A 133 4.44 11.50 -22.92
CA THR A 133 4.63 11.87 -21.52
C THR A 133 3.70 11.03 -20.66
N GLY A 134 4.01 9.73 -20.57
CA GLY A 134 3.26 8.80 -19.76
C GLY A 134 3.48 9.06 -18.28
N LYS A 135 2.42 9.38 -17.53
CA LYS A 135 2.36 9.15 -16.06
C LYS A 135 2.66 7.68 -15.66
N ASN A 136 2.86 6.79 -16.63
CA ASN A 136 2.84 5.35 -16.51
C ASN A 136 4.18 4.76 -16.04
N TYR A 137 5.36 5.30 -16.40
CA TYR A 137 6.64 4.70 -15.98
C TYR A 137 6.92 4.83 -14.47
N ARG A 138 6.61 6.00 -13.88
CA ARG A 138 6.70 6.21 -12.41
C ARG A 138 5.86 5.20 -11.62
N ASN A 139 4.72 4.78 -12.18
CA ASN A 139 3.84 3.74 -11.62
C ASN A 139 4.25 2.30 -12.03
N LYS A 140 5.20 2.13 -12.96
CA LYS A 140 5.65 0.83 -13.49
C LYS A 140 6.87 0.28 -12.75
N LEU A 141 7.80 1.13 -12.29
CA LEU A 141 8.95 0.72 -11.45
C LEU A 141 8.70 0.88 -9.94
N GLY A 142 7.62 1.55 -9.54
CA GLY A 142 7.32 1.93 -8.15
C GLY A 142 8.46 2.65 -7.43
N SER A 143 9.33 3.29 -8.20
CA SER A 143 10.30 4.29 -7.78
C SER A 143 9.55 5.60 -7.56
N TYR A 144 8.99 5.77 -6.36
CA TYR A 144 8.34 7.01 -5.96
C TYR A 144 9.37 7.93 -5.35
N TYR A 145 9.70 9.03 -6.02
CA TYR A 145 10.66 10.01 -5.50
C TYR A 145 10.19 10.60 -4.16
N THR A 146 11.10 10.63 -3.19
CA THR A 146 10.84 11.19 -1.86
C THR A 146 10.85 12.71 -1.93
N PRO A 147 9.73 13.40 -1.63
CA PRO A 147 9.70 14.86 -1.58
C PRO A 147 10.72 15.40 -0.57
N SER A 148 11.34 16.54 -0.88
CA SER A 148 12.39 17.13 -0.04
C SER A 148 11.96 17.38 1.40
N GLU A 149 10.74 17.89 1.63
CA GLU A 149 10.20 18.10 2.98
C GLU A 149 10.08 16.79 3.78
N LEU A 150 9.68 15.70 3.11
CA LEU A 150 9.57 14.38 3.71
C LEU A 150 10.95 13.80 4.04
N ALA A 151 11.88 13.86 3.08
CA ALA A 151 13.26 13.41 3.27
C ALA A 151 13.91 14.16 4.45
N LYS A 152 13.81 15.50 4.48
CA LYS A 152 14.29 16.35 5.57
C LYS A 152 13.73 15.91 6.92
N SER A 153 12.41 15.76 7.03
CA SER A 153 11.75 15.44 8.29
C SER A 153 12.12 14.07 8.82
N ILE A 154 12.26 13.08 7.93
CA ILE A 154 12.67 11.73 8.27
C ILE A 154 14.14 11.68 8.67
N THR A 155 15.03 12.31 7.91
CA THR A 155 16.46 12.40 8.25
C THR A 155 16.64 13.03 9.62
N GLN A 156 16.02 14.19 9.85
CA GLN A 156 16.09 14.88 11.14
C GLN A 156 15.61 13.98 12.28
N LYS A 157 14.42 13.37 12.15
CA LYS A 157 13.85 12.51 13.20
C LYS A 157 14.73 11.29 13.46
N THR A 158 15.28 10.68 12.42
CA THR A 158 16.10 9.46 12.51
C THR A 158 17.44 9.77 13.18
N ILE A 159 18.14 10.82 12.76
CA ILE A 159 19.44 11.20 13.34
C ILE A 159 19.26 11.72 14.76
N ASP A 160 18.27 12.56 15.05
CA ASP A 160 17.98 12.99 16.43
C ASP A 160 17.68 11.78 17.34
N THR A 161 16.98 10.76 16.83
CA THR A 161 16.72 9.51 17.56
C THR A 161 17.99 8.71 17.81
N PHE A 162 18.92 8.68 16.85
CA PHE A 162 20.24 8.06 17.03
C PHE A 162 21.02 8.73 18.15
N PHE A 163 21.05 10.07 18.18
CA PHE A 163 21.74 10.80 19.24
C PHE A 163 21.03 10.68 20.60
N THR A 164 19.70 10.65 20.60
CA THR A 164 18.92 10.43 21.83
C THR A 164 19.22 9.05 22.43
N SER A 165 19.17 8.01 21.60
CA SER A 165 19.29 6.61 22.04
C SER A 165 20.70 6.25 22.51
N ASN A 166 21.72 6.86 21.91
CA ASN A 166 23.13 6.48 22.16
C ASN A 166 23.87 7.47 23.06
N PHE A 167 23.45 8.74 23.11
CA PHE A 167 24.16 9.81 23.82
C PHE A 167 23.28 10.64 24.75
N GLY A 168 21.97 10.36 24.84
CA GLY A 168 21.04 11.12 25.67
C GLY A 168 20.73 12.53 25.15
N ILE A 169 21.09 12.84 23.89
CA ILE A 169 20.87 14.15 23.28
C ILE A 169 19.53 14.15 22.53
N ASN A 170 18.49 14.72 23.15
CA ASN A 170 17.12 14.64 22.63
C ASN A 170 16.92 15.25 21.23
N LYS A 171 17.63 16.34 20.90
CA LYS A 171 17.54 17.05 19.61
C LYS A 171 18.88 17.69 19.29
N LEU A 172 19.76 16.95 18.63
CA LEU A 172 21.01 17.51 18.14
C LEU A 172 20.75 18.58 17.08
N SER A 173 19.69 18.44 16.28
CA SER A 173 19.27 19.41 15.25
C SER A 173 19.06 20.84 15.74
N THR A 174 18.81 21.03 17.03
CA THR A 174 18.58 22.34 17.68
C THR A 174 19.54 22.60 18.84
N ALA A 175 20.62 21.82 18.96
CA ALA A 175 21.59 22.00 20.03
C ALA A 175 22.46 23.23 19.76
N ASN A 176 22.66 24.06 20.79
CA ASN A 176 23.54 25.23 20.74
C ASN A 176 24.93 24.94 21.34
N HIS A 177 25.09 23.79 21.99
CA HIS A 177 26.35 23.31 22.54
C HIS A 177 26.37 21.78 22.48
N VAL A 178 27.54 21.22 22.16
CA VAL A 178 27.84 19.79 22.29
C VAL A 178 29.28 19.63 22.76
N ASP A 179 29.56 18.55 23.50
CA ASP A 179 30.91 18.26 23.95
C ASP A 179 31.82 17.86 22.78
N ALA A 180 33.13 18.14 22.88
CA ALA A 180 34.10 17.82 21.82
C ALA A 180 34.12 16.32 21.43
N ALA A 181 33.76 15.43 22.36
CA ALA A 181 33.61 14.00 22.08
C ALA A 181 32.50 13.72 21.06
N ILE A 182 31.39 14.46 21.10
CA ILE A 182 30.27 14.33 20.15
C ILE A 182 30.66 14.84 18.77
N LEU A 183 31.43 15.93 18.68
CA LEU A 183 31.98 16.40 17.40
C LEU A 183 32.89 15.35 16.74
N LYS A 184 33.73 14.69 17.54
CA LYS A 184 34.57 13.59 17.06
C LYS A 184 33.73 12.40 16.61
N GLU A 185 32.69 12.07 17.38
CA GLU A 185 31.76 10.98 17.11
C GLU A 185 31.01 11.14 15.79
N ILE A 186 30.60 12.36 15.43
CA ILE A 186 29.94 12.64 14.13
C ILE A 186 30.78 12.11 12.95
N SER A 187 32.10 12.22 13.05
CA SER A 187 33.03 11.79 12.01
C SER A 187 33.18 10.26 11.90
N SER A 188 32.60 9.46 12.79
CA SER A 188 32.65 7.99 12.74
C SER A 188 31.32 7.32 12.42
N ILE A 189 30.21 8.06 12.39
CA ILE A 189 28.89 7.49 12.12
C ILE A 189 28.82 7.08 10.65
N SER A 190 28.42 5.82 10.40
CA SER A 190 28.17 5.30 9.06
C SER A 190 26.71 5.47 8.65
N PHE A 191 26.50 5.97 7.43
CA PHE A 191 25.19 6.22 6.85
C PHE A 191 24.99 5.37 5.60
N VAL A 192 23.77 4.93 5.33
CA VAL A 192 23.47 4.25 4.07
C VAL A 192 22.04 4.47 3.58
N ASP A 193 21.90 4.49 2.25
CA ASP A 193 20.63 4.27 1.55
C ASP A 193 20.80 3.13 0.54
N PHE A 194 19.94 2.10 0.64
CA PHE A 194 20.03 0.88 -0.19
C PHE A 194 19.33 1.01 -1.54
N SER A 195 18.63 2.13 -1.80
CA SER A 195 17.98 2.45 -3.06
C SER A 195 17.92 3.97 -3.21
N CYS A 196 19.09 4.59 -3.33
CA CYS A 196 19.25 6.03 -3.09
C CYS A 196 18.61 6.94 -4.15
N GLY A 197 18.33 6.41 -5.35
CA GLY A 197 17.97 7.21 -6.52
C GLY A 197 18.95 8.36 -6.72
N GLY A 198 18.43 9.55 -7.06
CA GLY A 198 19.22 10.78 -7.15
C GLY A 198 19.83 11.31 -5.83
N GLY A 199 19.70 10.61 -4.70
CA GLY A 199 20.48 10.88 -3.48
C GLY A 199 19.88 11.87 -2.47
N ASN A 200 18.55 12.07 -2.46
CA ASN A 200 17.93 13.06 -1.57
C ASN A 200 18.28 12.85 -0.09
N PHE A 201 18.20 11.62 0.41
CA PHE A 201 18.53 11.33 1.81
C PHE A 201 20.00 11.63 2.12
N LEU A 202 20.90 11.38 1.15
CA LEU A 202 22.33 11.67 1.29
C LEU A 202 22.57 13.17 1.44
N ILE A 203 21.91 13.98 0.61
CA ILE A 203 21.98 15.44 0.69
C ILE A 203 21.32 15.98 1.97
N GLU A 204 20.19 15.41 2.41
CA GLU A 204 19.55 15.81 3.66
C GLU A 204 20.39 15.44 4.90
N ILE A 205 21.20 14.37 4.85
CA ILE A 205 22.19 14.07 5.91
C ILE A 205 23.22 15.21 5.99
N LEU A 206 23.77 15.67 4.86
CA LEU A 206 24.72 16.79 4.85
C LEU A 206 24.08 18.09 5.36
N LYS A 207 22.88 18.42 4.89
CA LYS A 207 22.14 19.61 5.36
C LYS A 207 21.84 19.57 6.86
N TYR A 208 21.55 18.38 7.40
CA TYR A 208 21.38 18.20 8.84
C TYR A 208 22.65 18.59 9.61
N PHE A 209 23.80 18.07 9.21
CA PHE A 209 25.05 18.39 9.92
C PHE A 209 25.57 19.81 9.63
N GLU A 210 25.25 20.36 8.47
CA GLU A 210 25.46 21.78 8.19
C GLU A 210 24.65 22.66 9.16
N GLN A 211 23.37 22.34 9.38
CA GLN A 211 22.52 23.03 10.34
C GLN A 211 23.08 22.91 11.76
N VAL A 212 23.53 21.72 12.17
CA VAL A 212 24.16 21.49 13.48
C VAL A 212 25.42 22.34 13.61
N ALA A 213 26.32 22.31 12.63
CA ALA A 213 27.54 23.11 12.65
C ALA A 213 27.25 24.62 12.75
N ASN A 214 26.26 25.11 12.00
CA ASN A 214 25.83 26.51 12.07
C ASN A 214 25.30 26.88 13.47
N ASN A 215 24.49 26.01 14.10
CA ASN A 215 23.94 26.26 15.44
C ASN A 215 25.03 26.26 16.54
N LEU A 216 26.08 25.48 16.35
CA LEU A 216 27.23 25.42 17.25
C LEU A 216 28.23 26.57 17.06
N ASN A 217 28.03 27.43 16.05
CA ASN A 217 28.91 28.54 15.69
C ASN A 217 30.39 28.11 15.49
N VAL A 218 30.62 26.92 14.91
CA VAL A 218 31.98 26.48 14.55
C VAL A 218 32.53 27.31 13.40
N THR A 219 33.85 27.31 13.21
CA THR A 219 34.48 28.00 12.08
C THR A 219 34.08 27.39 10.74
N ALA A 220 34.22 28.15 9.64
CA ALA A 220 33.92 27.65 8.30
C ALA A 220 34.77 26.42 7.92
N GLU A 221 36.03 26.37 8.37
CA GLU A 221 36.93 25.25 8.14
C GLU A 221 36.49 24.00 8.93
N GLU A 222 36.15 24.14 10.21
CA GLU A 222 35.63 23.04 11.02
C GLU A 222 34.31 22.50 10.46
N LYS A 223 33.39 23.38 10.06
CA LYS A 223 32.15 23.01 9.39
C LYS A 223 32.44 22.15 8.15
N LEU A 224 33.36 22.61 7.29
CA LEU A 224 33.72 21.91 6.07
C LEU A 224 34.36 20.55 6.38
N GLN A 225 35.21 20.46 7.40
CA GLN A 225 35.80 19.20 7.87
C GLN A 225 34.74 18.21 8.35
N ILE A 226 33.75 18.65 9.14
CA ILE A 226 32.62 17.83 9.58
C ILE A 226 31.87 17.27 8.36
N LEU A 227 31.48 18.15 7.43
CA LEU A 227 30.73 17.73 6.23
C LEU A 227 31.52 16.74 5.37
N ARG A 228 32.84 16.96 5.22
CA ARG A 228 33.72 16.06 4.48
C ARG A 228 33.85 14.70 5.16
N SER A 229 33.95 14.65 6.48
CA SER A 229 33.98 13.40 7.25
C SER A 229 32.68 12.63 7.12
N VAL A 230 31.54 13.30 7.27
CA VAL A 230 30.20 12.69 7.10
C VAL A 230 30.05 12.13 5.67
N ALA A 231 30.42 12.91 4.64
CA ALA A 231 30.33 12.48 3.25
C ALA A 231 31.13 11.21 2.94
N LYS A 232 32.32 11.06 3.55
CA LYS A 232 33.15 9.86 3.38
C LYS A 232 32.55 8.61 4.03
N ASN A 233 31.68 8.77 5.02
CA ASN A 233 31.01 7.66 5.70
C ASN A 233 29.59 7.37 5.17
N ILE A 234 29.20 8.02 4.07
CA ILE A 234 27.96 7.71 3.36
C ILE A 234 28.22 6.58 2.36
N SER A 235 27.44 5.51 2.47
CA SER A 235 27.27 4.50 1.43
C SER A 235 25.94 4.66 0.70
N ALA A 236 25.92 4.27 -0.56
CA ALA A 236 24.73 4.35 -1.40
C ALA A 236 24.69 3.17 -2.36
N PHE A 237 23.50 2.61 -2.57
CA PHE A 237 23.26 1.55 -3.53
C PHE A 237 22.10 1.96 -4.42
N ASP A 238 22.22 1.66 -5.70
CA ASP A 238 21.09 1.73 -6.62
C ASP A 238 21.29 0.78 -7.81
N VAL A 239 20.18 0.32 -8.38
CA VAL A 239 20.19 -0.46 -9.62
C VAL A 239 20.37 0.46 -10.83
N ASP A 240 20.00 1.73 -10.72
CA ASP A 240 20.23 2.74 -11.74
C ASP A 240 21.60 3.41 -11.53
N CYS A 241 22.56 3.04 -12.37
CA CYS A 241 23.91 3.60 -12.32
C CYS A 241 23.97 5.11 -12.60
N LEU A 242 23.05 5.68 -13.38
CA LEU A 242 23.02 7.13 -13.62
C LEU A 242 22.44 7.87 -12.43
N ALA A 243 21.40 7.34 -11.77
CA ALA A 243 20.86 7.91 -10.55
C ALA A 243 21.93 7.94 -9.44
N LEU A 244 22.63 6.82 -9.28
CA LEU A 244 23.72 6.66 -8.33
C LEU A 244 24.87 7.65 -8.61
N GLU A 245 25.20 7.85 -9.88
CA GLU A 245 26.22 8.83 -10.29
C GLU A 245 25.77 10.28 -10.04
N VAL A 246 24.50 10.62 -10.32
CA VAL A 246 23.91 11.93 -9.98
C VAL A 246 24.02 12.19 -8.48
N ALA A 247 23.66 11.19 -7.66
CA ALA A 247 23.77 11.28 -6.20
C ALA A 247 25.22 11.53 -5.75
N LYS A 248 26.17 10.79 -6.33
CA LYS A 248 27.60 10.93 -6.02
C LYS A 248 28.16 12.29 -6.41
N LEU A 249 27.89 12.77 -7.62
CA LEU A 249 28.37 14.08 -8.08
C LEU A 249 27.78 15.22 -7.25
N ASN A 250 26.48 15.16 -6.92
CA ASN A 250 25.86 16.14 -6.03
C ASN A 250 26.49 16.15 -4.62
N LEU A 251 26.81 14.97 -4.06
CA LEU A 251 27.51 14.86 -2.78
C LEU A 251 28.90 15.51 -2.84
N LEU A 252 29.69 15.21 -3.87
CA LEU A 252 31.05 15.73 -4.06
C LEU A 252 31.06 17.24 -4.27
N LEU A 253 30.15 17.76 -5.11
CA LEU A 253 29.99 19.21 -5.35
C LEU A 253 29.58 19.94 -4.07
N SER A 254 28.64 19.41 -3.30
CA SER A 254 28.13 20.04 -2.07
C SER A 254 29.17 20.12 -0.94
N THR A 255 30.25 19.35 -1.03
CA THR A 255 31.31 19.26 0.01
C THR A 255 32.67 19.76 -0.45
N GLY A 256 32.79 20.20 -1.71
CA GLY A 256 34.06 20.57 -2.33
C GLY A 256 35.07 19.42 -2.35
N LEU A 257 34.59 18.17 -2.40
CA LEU A 257 35.42 16.95 -2.39
C LEU A 257 35.73 16.45 -3.81
N HIS A 258 35.82 17.33 -4.80
CA HIS A 258 35.92 16.96 -6.23
C HIS A 258 36.97 15.86 -6.49
N HIS A 259 38.19 16.00 -5.93
CA HIS A 259 39.30 15.05 -6.08
C HIS A 259 39.14 13.72 -5.32
N ALA A 260 38.14 13.60 -4.44
CA ALA A 260 37.87 12.37 -3.69
C ALA A 260 36.93 11.40 -4.44
N TYR A 261 36.66 11.64 -5.73
CA TYR A 261 35.76 10.82 -6.54
C TYR A 261 36.05 9.32 -6.42
N ALA A 262 37.32 8.92 -6.53
CA ALA A 262 37.72 7.52 -6.45
C ALA A 262 37.40 6.90 -5.09
N THR A 263 37.78 7.57 -4.00
CA THR A 263 37.53 7.10 -2.62
C THR A 263 36.04 7.04 -2.30
N VAL A 264 35.26 8.06 -2.70
CA VAL A 264 33.81 8.06 -2.48
C VAL A 264 33.14 6.97 -3.33
N SER A 265 33.64 6.68 -4.53
CA SER A 265 33.09 5.63 -5.40
C SER A 265 33.17 4.22 -4.79
N GLU A 266 34.07 3.96 -3.83
CA GLU A 266 34.12 2.68 -3.12
C GLU A 266 32.84 2.40 -2.31
N ASN A 267 32.14 3.46 -1.91
CA ASN A 267 30.91 3.41 -1.11
C ASN A 267 29.63 3.57 -1.94
N PHE A 268 29.74 3.83 -3.25
CA PHE A 268 28.63 3.99 -4.19
C PHE A 268 28.56 2.78 -5.11
N ILE A 269 27.69 1.83 -4.78
CA ILE A 269 27.73 0.48 -5.35
C ILE A 269 26.53 0.28 -6.28
N HIS A 270 26.80 0.07 -7.58
CA HIS A 270 25.79 -0.22 -8.58
C HIS A 270 25.33 -1.69 -8.53
N GLY A 271 24.03 -1.88 -8.51
CA GLY A 271 23.36 -3.17 -8.67
C GLY A 271 22.06 -3.27 -7.89
N ASN A 272 21.35 -4.37 -8.10
CA ASN A 272 20.12 -4.65 -7.37
C ASN A 272 20.46 -5.20 -5.98
N PHE A 273 20.23 -4.39 -4.94
CA PHE A 273 20.55 -4.74 -3.55
C PHE A 273 19.87 -6.02 -3.03
N LEU A 274 18.77 -6.46 -3.67
CA LEU A 274 18.08 -7.70 -3.31
C LEU A 274 18.78 -8.95 -3.86
N LEU A 275 19.67 -8.79 -4.85
CA LEU A 275 20.44 -9.86 -5.45
C LEU A 275 21.85 -9.83 -4.89
N GLN A 276 22.37 -11.00 -4.49
CA GLN A 276 23.66 -11.09 -3.82
C GLN A 276 24.54 -12.17 -4.44
N SER A 277 25.80 -11.84 -4.70
CA SER A 277 26.82 -12.75 -5.22
C SER A 277 27.91 -13.03 -4.19
N THR A 278 28.58 -14.17 -4.33
CA THR A 278 29.76 -14.55 -3.53
C THR A 278 31.08 -14.19 -4.22
N PHE A 279 31.02 -13.58 -5.39
CA PHE A 279 32.17 -13.11 -6.15
C PHE A 279 31.87 -11.73 -6.77
N PRO A 280 32.89 -10.89 -7.00
CA PRO A 280 32.70 -9.60 -7.66
C PRO A 280 32.24 -9.82 -9.11
N ILE A 281 31.31 -8.97 -9.55
CA ILE A 281 30.86 -8.92 -10.94
C ILE A 281 31.42 -7.65 -11.57
N ASP A 282 31.90 -7.78 -12.81
CA ASP A 282 32.47 -6.68 -13.59
C ASP A 282 31.47 -5.52 -13.76
N GLU A 283 31.95 -4.30 -13.52
CA GLU A 283 31.12 -3.09 -13.52
C GLU A 283 30.62 -2.74 -14.93
N LYS A 284 31.43 -2.98 -15.98
CA LYS A 284 30.99 -2.76 -17.37
C LYS A 284 29.86 -3.72 -17.71
N LYS A 285 29.93 -4.97 -17.24
CA LYS A 285 28.84 -5.94 -17.44
C LYS A 285 27.55 -5.50 -16.75
N LYS A 286 27.63 -4.93 -15.55
CA LYS A 286 26.44 -4.37 -14.86
C LYS A 286 25.81 -3.26 -15.67
N ILE A 287 26.61 -2.28 -16.13
CA ILE A 287 26.13 -1.17 -16.96
C ILE A 287 25.50 -1.68 -18.25
N GLU A 288 26.11 -2.67 -18.90
CA GLU A 288 25.57 -3.30 -20.12
C GLU A 288 24.18 -3.91 -19.88
N ILE A 289 24.02 -4.66 -18.80
CA ILE A 289 22.76 -5.34 -18.45
C ILE A 289 21.68 -4.32 -18.07
N PHE A 290 22.01 -3.34 -17.24
CA PHE A 290 21.09 -2.28 -16.84
C PHE A 290 20.62 -1.45 -18.05
N SER A 291 21.55 -0.98 -18.88
CA SER A 291 21.24 -0.21 -20.09
C SER A 291 20.43 -0.99 -21.12
N SER A 292 20.47 -2.33 -21.07
CA SER A 292 19.63 -3.21 -21.90
C SER A 292 18.18 -3.32 -21.40
N GLY A 293 17.88 -2.81 -20.20
CA GLY A 293 16.54 -2.74 -19.61
C GLY A 293 16.25 -3.79 -18.53
N PHE A 294 17.24 -4.59 -18.12
CA PHE A 294 17.07 -5.57 -17.06
C PHE A 294 17.41 -4.98 -15.69
N ILE A 295 16.63 -5.31 -14.67
CA ILE A 295 16.88 -4.89 -13.26
C ILE A 295 16.94 -6.08 -12.28
N TYR A 296 16.48 -7.27 -12.69
CA TYR A 296 16.48 -8.49 -11.88
C TYR A 296 17.45 -9.56 -12.41
N HIS A 297 18.34 -9.19 -13.32
CA HIS A 297 19.32 -10.10 -13.89
C HIS A 297 20.48 -10.36 -12.92
N GLU A 298 20.99 -11.59 -12.86
CA GLU A 298 22.00 -12.02 -11.87
C GLU A 298 23.28 -11.18 -11.88
N ALA A 299 23.70 -10.71 -13.06
CA ALA A 299 24.86 -9.82 -13.22
C ALA A 299 24.75 -8.51 -12.41
N LEU A 300 23.54 -8.06 -12.07
CA LEU A 300 23.33 -6.87 -11.22
C LEU A 300 23.45 -7.19 -9.72
N SER A 301 23.85 -8.40 -9.34
CA SER A 301 24.01 -8.75 -7.92
C SER A 301 25.09 -7.92 -7.23
N ILE A 302 24.87 -7.68 -5.94
CA ILE A 302 25.85 -7.05 -5.06
C ILE A 302 26.77 -8.11 -4.47
N PHE A 303 28.08 -7.87 -4.55
CA PHE A 303 29.07 -8.73 -3.90
C PHE A 303 28.93 -8.58 -2.38
N LYS A 304 28.62 -9.68 -1.68
CA LYS A 304 28.29 -9.66 -0.25
C LYS A 304 29.34 -9.00 0.63
N GLU A 305 30.63 -9.14 0.30
CA GLU A 305 31.73 -8.54 1.08
C GLU A 305 31.79 -7.01 0.99
N LYS A 306 31.13 -6.40 -0.01
CA LYS A 306 31.00 -4.94 -0.12
C LYS A 306 29.89 -4.37 0.78
N VAL A 307 29.06 -5.22 1.40
CA VAL A 307 27.98 -4.77 2.28
C VAL A 307 28.46 -4.75 3.72
N SER A 308 28.52 -3.55 4.30
CA SER A 308 28.88 -3.34 5.71
C SER A 308 27.65 -3.30 6.61
N LYS A 309 27.87 -3.13 7.93
CA LYS A 309 26.82 -2.75 8.87
C LYS A 309 26.84 -1.24 9.10
N TYR A 310 25.66 -0.65 9.28
CA TYR A 310 25.49 0.80 9.31
C TYR A 310 24.81 1.30 10.58
N ASP A 311 25.23 2.49 11.03
CA ASP A 311 24.69 3.16 12.21
C ASP A 311 23.38 3.89 11.90
N VAL A 312 23.27 4.50 10.72
CA VAL A 312 22.04 5.18 10.28
C VAL A 312 21.67 4.67 8.89
N ILE A 313 20.50 4.03 8.79
CA ILE A 313 19.95 3.56 7.53
C ILE A 313 18.75 4.43 7.18
N LEU A 314 18.79 5.14 6.06
CA LEU A 314 17.72 6.02 5.58
C LEU A 314 17.32 5.59 4.17
N GLY A 315 16.05 5.74 3.81
CA GLY A 315 15.67 5.49 2.42
C GLY A 315 14.17 5.43 2.17
N ASN A 316 13.83 5.40 0.89
CA ASN A 316 12.49 5.09 0.40
C ASN A 316 12.61 3.92 -0.59
N PRO A 317 12.66 2.67 -0.10
CA PRO A 317 12.76 1.51 -0.95
C PRO A 317 11.59 1.43 -1.97
N PRO A 318 11.77 0.75 -3.12
CA PRO A 318 10.71 0.63 -4.13
C PRO A 318 9.45 -0.03 -3.57
N TRP A 319 8.26 0.38 -4.03
CA TRP A 319 6.97 -0.12 -3.54
C TRP A 319 6.29 -1.14 -4.48
N GLU A 320 7.08 -1.98 -5.16
CA GLU A 320 6.59 -2.92 -6.16
C GLU A 320 6.46 -4.36 -5.65
N LYS A 321 5.85 -5.18 -6.51
CA LYS A 321 5.88 -6.64 -6.42
C LYS A 321 6.85 -7.18 -7.47
N ILE A 322 7.63 -8.18 -7.09
CA ILE A 322 8.52 -8.85 -8.05
C ILE A 322 7.68 -9.83 -8.88
N ARG A 323 7.23 -9.39 -10.06
CA ARG A 323 6.47 -10.19 -11.04
C ARG A 323 6.51 -9.57 -12.43
N PHE A 324 6.30 -10.41 -13.45
CA PHE A 324 6.09 -9.93 -14.81
C PHE A 324 4.68 -9.33 -14.98
N GLU A 325 4.60 -8.03 -15.28
CA GLU A 325 3.33 -7.33 -15.52
C GLU A 325 3.12 -7.10 -17.02
N GLU A 326 2.58 -8.12 -17.69
CA GLU A 326 2.42 -8.21 -19.15
C GLU A 326 1.97 -6.90 -19.83
N LYS A 327 0.83 -6.31 -19.39
CA LYS A 327 0.36 -5.03 -19.96
C LYS A 327 1.40 -3.93 -19.85
N LYS A 328 2.00 -3.78 -18.66
CA LYS A 328 2.95 -2.70 -18.38
C LYS A 328 4.21 -2.87 -19.23
N PHE A 329 4.67 -4.11 -19.40
CA PHE A 329 5.84 -4.44 -20.21
C PHE A 329 5.62 -4.13 -21.69
N TYR A 330 4.59 -4.71 -22.32
CA TYR A 330 4.37 -4.53 -23.76
C TYR A 330 3.96 -3.10 -24.14
N ALA A 331 3.29 -2.37 -23.24
CA ALA A 331 2.99 -0.95 -23.44
C ALA A 331 4.24 -0.04 -23.54
N LEU A 332 5.45 -0.54 -23.24
CA LEU A 332 6.72 0.19 -23.46
C LEU A 332 7.21 0.11 -24.91
N TYR A 333 6.66 -0.82 -25.69
CA TYR A 333 7.13 -1.16 -27.02
C TYR A 333 6.04 -1.01 -28.09
N ALA A 334 4.76 -1.02 -27.69
CA ALA A 334 3.61 -0.76 -28.56
C ALA A 334 2.55 0.11 -27.86
N THR A 335 2.27 1.29 -28.40
CA THR A 335 1.34 2.29 -27.84
C THR A 335 -0.11 1.85 -27.91
N SER A 336 -0.46 1.06 -28.92
CA SER A 336 -1.79 0.47 -29.11
C SER A 336 -2.22 -0.38 -27.89
N ILE A 337 -1.29 -1.17 -27.31
CA ILE A 337 -1.51 -1.98 -26.10
C ILE A 337 -1.74 -1.12 -24.84
N SER A 338 -1.13 0.07 -24.77
CA SER A 338 -1.32 1.02 -23.67
C SER A 338 -2.78 1.45 -23.56
N ASN A 339 -3.37 1.77 -24.71
CA ASN A 339 -4.74 2.28 -24.86
C ASN A 339 -5.81 1.18 -24.80
N ASN A 340 -5.42 -0.09 -24.89
CA ASN A 340 -6.36 -1.19 -24.82
C ASN A 340 -6.82 -1.47 -23.37
N HIS A 341 -8.13 -1.29 -23.14
CA HIS A 341 -8.79 -1.51 -21.85
C HIS A 341 -9.47 -2.88 -21.74
N PHE A 342 -9.61 -3.62 -22.84
CA PHE A 342 -10.31 -4.91 -22.89
C PHE A 342 -9.31 -6.07 -22.89
N LYS A 343 -9.47 -7.02 -21.96
CA LYS A 343 -8.49 -8.08 -21.75
C LYS A 343 -8.32 -8.99 -22.97
N GLU A 344 -9.41 -9.43 -23.59
CA GLU A 344 -9.39 -10.35 -24.74
C GLU A 344 -8.74 -9.71 -25.97
N SER A 345 -9.18 -8.50 -26.34
CA SER A 345 -8.57 -7.73 -27.43
C SER A 345 -7.08 -7.48 -27.21
N ARG A 346 -6.68 -7.16 -25.97
CA ARG A 346 -5.27 -6.93 -25.62
C ARG A 346 -4.41 -8.20 -25.74
N ILE A 347 -4.95 -9.37 -25.42
CA ILE A 347 -4.21 -10.63 -25.55
C ILE A 347 -3.90 -10.90 -27.03
N GLU A 348 -4.88 -10.74 -27.91
CA GLU A 348 -4.67 -10.91 -29.34
C GLU A 348 -3.68 -9.87 -29.90
N GLU A 349 -3.80 -8.63 -29.46
CA GLU A 349 -2.90 -7.55 -29.85
C GLU A 349 -1.45 -7.79 -29.41
N ILE A 350 -1.24 -8.26 -28.17
CA ILE A 350 0.08 -8.68 -27.69
C ILE A 350 0.62 -9.80 -28.58
N LYS A 351 -0.21 -10.81 -28.87
CA LYS A 351 0.15 -11.95 -29.71
C LYS A 351 0.58 -11.51 -31.11
N THR A 352 -0.20 -10.67 -31.78
CA THR A 352 0.17 -10.11 -33.09
C THR A 352 1.45 -9.28 -33.01
N THR A 353 1.64 -8.50 -31.94
CA THR A 353 2.85 -7.67 -31.75
C THR A 353 4.11 -8.53 -31.63
N ILE A 354 4.06 -9.63 -30.86
CA ILE A 354 5.21 -10.54 -30.71
C ILE A 354 5.45 -11.42 -31.94
N GLU A 355 4.41 -11.78 -32.69
CA GLU A 355 4.54 -12.50 -33.96
C GLU A 355 5.22 -11.63 -35.02
N ASN A 356 4.92 -10.34 -35.05
CA ASN A 356 5.51 -9.40 -35.99
C ASN A 356 6.94 -8.97 -35.60
N ASN A 357 7.29 -8.97 -34.30
CA ASN A 357 8.60 -8.57 -33.81
C ASN A 357 9.27 -9.69 -32.96
N THR A 358 10.09 -10.51 -33.62
CA THR A 358 10.82 -11.64 -33.00
C THR A 358 11.83 -11.19 -31.95
N HIS A 359 12.43 -9.99 -32.08
CA HIS A 359 13.32 -9.43 -31.06
C HIS A 359 12.56 -9.10 -29.77
N LEU A 360 11.35 -8.55 -29.88
CA LEU A 360 10.48 -8.29 -28.73
C LEU A 360 9.99 -9.58 -28.07
N ALA A 361 9.63 -10.59 -28.86
CA ALA A 361 9.33 -11.93 -28.35
C ALA A 361 10.49 -12.48 -27.50
N ALA A 362 11.70 -12.53 -28.05
CA ALA A 362 12.88 -13.05 -27.34
C ALA A 362 13.22 -12.23 -26.08
N PHE A 363 13.17 -10.89 -26.17
CA PHE A 363 13.41 -10.01 -25.04
C PHE A 363 12.38 -10.22 -23.92
N SER A 364 11.09 -10.34 -24.27
CA SER A 364 10.02 -10.57 -23.28
C SER A 364 10.15 -11.89 -22.53
N GLN A 365 10.49 -12.97 -23.24
CA GLN A 365 10.71 -14.29 -22.66
C GLN A 365 11.91 -14.28 -21.71
N ASN A 366 13.02 -13.68 -22.14
CA ASN A 366 14.21 -13.55 -21.30
C ASN A 366 13.91 -12.69 -20.06
N PHE A 367 13.27 -11.54 -20.22
CA PHE A 367 12.89 -10.65 -19.12
C PHE A 367 11.98 -11.35 -18.10
N GLN A 368 11.01 -12.14 -18.56
CA GLN A 368 10.17 -12.94 -17.68
C GLN A 368 10.97 -14.02 -16.94
N SER A 369 11.89 -14.71 -17.64
CA SER A 369 12.77 -15.72 -17.05
C SER A 369 13.65 -15.14 -15.95
N GLU A 370 14.30 -14.00 -16.19
CA GLU A 370 15.14 -13.32 -15.19
C GLU A 370 14.36 -12.93 -13.93
N ILE A 371 13.12 -12.45 -14.08
CA ILE A 371 12.24 -12.15 -12.94
C ILE A 371 11.93 -13.41 -12.13
N GLU A 372 11.59 -14.52 -12.79
CA GLU A 372 11.26 -15.77 -12.08
C GLU A 372 12.50 -16.41 -11.42
N ASN A 373 13.67 -16.31 -12.03
CA ASN A 373 14.95 -16.71 -11.45
C ASN A 373 15.24 -15.89 -10.18
N ALA A 374 15.20 -14.56 -10.27
CA ALA A 374 15.39 -13.67 -9.12
C ALA A 374 14.39 -13.96 -7.99
N LYS A 375 13.11 -14.18 -8.31
CA LYS A 375 12.09 -14.55 -7.31
C LYS A 375 12.42 -15.87 -6.61
N SER A 376 12.85 -16.86 -7.38
CA SER A 376 13.26 -18.18 -6.87
C SER A 376 14.43 -18.05 -5.90
N ASP A 377 15.45 -17.28 -6.27
CA ASP A 377 16.65 -17.08 -5.46
C ASP A 377 16.36 -16.28 -4.20
N ILE A 378 15.60 -15.19 -4.29
CA ILE A 378 15.18 -14.39 -3.13
C ILE A 378 14.36 -15.25 -2.16
N LYS A 379 13.46 -16.11 -2.66
CA LYS A 379 12.66 -17.00 -1.79
C LYS A 379 13.51 -18.01 -1.03
N LYS A 380 14.57 -18.53 -1.64
CA LYS A 380 15.50 -19.49 -1.04
C LYS A 380 16.53 -18.82 -0.12
N ASN A 381 16.80 -17.53 -0.30
CA ASN A 381 17.81 -16.82 0.47
C ASN A 381 17.35 -16.58 1.93
N PRO A 382 18.06 -17.11 2.94
CA PRO A 382 17.67 -16.96 4.35
C PRO A 382 17.73 -15.50 4.85
N VAL A 383 18.42 -14.61 4.14
CA VAL A 383 18.43 -13.16 4.42
C VAL A 383 17.03 -12.55 4.31
N PHE A 384 16.09 -13.17 3.58
CA PHE A 384 14.72 -12.66 3.41
C PHE A 384 13.65 -13.50 4.13
N ASN A 385 14.04 -14.31 5.13
CA ASN A 385 13.14 -15.23 5.82
C ASN A 385 11.94 -14.58 6.55
N LEU A 386 11.95 -13.26 6.80
CA LEU A 386 10.82 -12.56 7.42
C LEU A 386 9.84 -12.01 6.38
N SER A 387 10.26 -11.93 5.12
CA SER A 387 9.59 -11.17 4.04
C SER A 387 9.41 -11.96 2.74
N ASN A 388 9.79 -13.23 2.69
CA ASN A 388 9.69 -14.11 1.51
C ASN A 388 8.35 -14.85 1.35
N ASN A 389 7.32 -14.51 2.13
CA ASN A 389 6.02 -15.19 2.12
C ASN A 389 5.11 -14.70 0.99
N GLY A 390 4.53 -15.64 0.23
CA GLY A 390 3.57 -15.35 -0.84
C GLY A 390 4.19 -14.58 -2.02
N GLU A 391 3.55 -13.48 -2.39
CA GLU A 391 4.03 -12.56 -3.43
C GLU A 391 5.08 -11.61 -2.83
N LEU A 392 6.27 -11.55 -3.44
CA LEU A 392 7.40 -10.77 -2.92
C LEU A 392 7.15 -9.28 -3.10
N ASN A 393 7.20 -8.51 -2.00
CA ASN A 393 7.10 -7.06 -2.02
C ASN A 393 8.47 -6.45 -1.72
N THR A 394 8.97 -5.57 -2.60
CA THR A 394 10.32 -5.00 -2.49
C THR A 394 10.50 -4.23 -1.19
N TYR A 395 9.56 -3.35 -0.81
CA TYR A 395 9.64 -2.58 0.43
C TYR A 395 9.78 -3.47 1.69
N ALA A 396 9.18 -4.67 1.68
CA ALA A 396 9.30 -5.62 2.79
C ALA A 396 10.67 -6.31 2.80
N LEU A 397 11.18 -6.71 1.63
CA LEU A 397 12.51 -7.30 1.48
C LEU A 397 13.62 -6.32 1.91
N PHE A 398 13.52 -5.06 1.49
CA PHE A 398 14.44 -3.99 1.90
C PHE A 398 14.38 -3.71 3.40
N THR A 399 13.19 -3.80 4.02
CA THR A 399 13.06 -3.67 5.48
C THR A 399 13.74 -4.81 6.22
N ASP A 400 13.57 -6.05 5.75
CA ASP A 400 14.17 -7.26 6.33
C ASP A 400 15.70 -7.20 6.31
N ILE A 401 16.29 -6.88 5.16
CA ILE A 401 17.74 -6.73 5.04
C ILE A 401 18.26 -5.51 5.81
N ALA A 402 17.54 -4.39 5.87
CA ALA A 402 17.96 -3.22 6.65
C ALA A 402 18.13 -3.54 8.14
N ILE A 403 17.23 -4.35 8.72
CA ILE A 403 17.34 -4.80 10.11
C ILE A 403 18.60 -5.65 10.31
N LYS A 404 18.96 -6.48 9.33
CA LYS A 404 20.15 -7.36 9.37
C LYS A 404 21.46 -6.60 9.12
N SER A 405 21.38 -5.49 8.39
CA SER A 405 22.51 -4.62 8.05
C SER A 405 22.76 -3.48 9.04
N LYS A 406 22.00 -3.36 10.14
CA LYS A 406 22.28 -2.32 11.15
C LYS A 406 23.33 -2.75 12.17
N THR A 407 24.04 -1.80 12.75
CA THR A 407 24.89 -2.01 13.94
C THR A 407 24.03 -2.15 15.21
N GLN A 408 24.64 -2.49 16.35
CA GLN A 408 23.90 -2.59 17.63
C GLN A 408 23.28 -1.25 18.05
N ARG A 409 24.02 -0.15 17.88
CA ARG A 409 23.60 1.24 18.13
C ARG A 409 22.75 1.85 17.01
N GLY A 410 22.56 1.12 15.92
CA GLY A 410 22.02 1.68 14.69
C GLY A 410 20.51 1.95 14.73
N ILE A 411 20.10 3.02 14.05
CA ILE A 411 18.72 3.48 13.85
C ILE A 411 18.40 3.45 12.35
N ILE A 412 17.18 3.04 12.01
CA ILE A 412 16.69 2.91 10.63
C ILE A 412 15.47 3.81 10.48
N GLY A 413 15.43 4.63 9.43
CA GLY A 413 14.26 5.42 9.05
C GLY A 413 13.87 5.19 7.60
N LEU A 414 12.75 4.48 7.38
CA LEU A 414 12.30 4.10 6.03
C LEU A 414 10.92 4.66 5.70
N VAL A 415 10.73 5.11 4.45
CA VAL A 415 9.41 5.34 3.86
C VAL A 415 8.94 4.07 3.16
N LEU A 416 7.81 3.52 3.58
CA LEU A 416 7.31 2.22 3.13
C LEU A 416 5.81 2.29 2.85
N LYS A 417 5.27 1.33 2.09
CA LYS A 417 3.81 1.12 2.05
C LYS A 417 3.29 0.78 3.44
N SER A 418 2.17 1.39 3.87
CA SER A 418 1.54 1.11 5.17
C SER A 418 1.14 -0.36 5.35
N ALA A 419 1.03 -1.10 4.25
CA ALA A 419 0.85 -2.54 4.25
C ALA A 419 1.92 -3.28 5.06
N ILE A 420 3.12 -2.72 5.27
CA ILE A 420 4.16 -3.31 6.12
C ILE A 420 3.71 -3.51 7.57
N VAL A 421 2.83 -2.63 8.09
CA VAL A 421 2.32 -2.69 9.48
C VAL A 421 0.84 -3.03 9.59
N THR A 422 0.10 -3.04 8.47
CA THR A 422 -1.36 -3.26 8.46
C THR A 422 -1.82 -4.54 7.74
N SER A 423 -1.01 -5.10 6.82
CA SER A 423 -1.41 -6.25 6.01
C SER A 423 -0.88 -7.58 6.53
N GLN A 424 -1.73 -8.61 6.53
CA GLN A 424 -1.39 -9.96 6.99
C GLN A 424 -0.22 -10.62 6.25
N ILE A 425 0.07 -10.22 5.01
CA ILE A 425 1.19 -10.78 4.24
C ILE A 425 2.55 -10.48 4.90
N ASN A 426 2.64 -9.35 5.62
CA ASN A 426 3.85 -8.90 6.31
C ASN A 426 3.86 -9.29 7.80
N LYS A 427 2.94 -10.17 8.24
CA LYS A 427 2.80 -10.52 9.66
C LYS A 427 4.08 -11.06 10.29
N THR A 428 4.83 -11.89 9.57
CA THR A 428 6.07 -12.50 10.08
C THR A 428 7.09 -11.43 10.43
N LEU A 429 7.34 -10.49 9.50
CA LEU A 429 8.24 -9.36 9.71
C LEU A 429 7.75 -8.40 10.80
N PHE A 430 6.48 -8.00 10.79
CA PHE A 430 5.95 -7.04 11.75
C PHE A 430 5.88 -7.61 13.18
N GLN A 431 5.51 -8.89 13.32
CA GLN A 431 5.54 -9.58 14.62
C GLN A 431 6.96 -9.72 15.15
N TYR A 432 7.94 -10.01 14.29
CA TYR A 432 9.35 -10.02 14.68
C TYR A 432 9.79 -8.64 15.20
N LEU A 433 9.51 -7.57 14.44
CA LEU A 433 9.87 -6.20 14.81
C LEU A 433 9.29 -5.78 16.17
N THR A 434 8.03 -6.11 16.43
CA THR A 434 7.35 -5.77 17.69
C THR A 434 7.81 -6.64 18.86
N LYS A 435 8.02 -7.94 18.64
CA LYS A 435 8.47 -8.88 19.67
C LYS A 435 9.91 -8.58 20.12
N GLU A 436 10.79 -8.26 19.18
CA GLU A 436 12.20 -7.96 19.44
C GLU A 436 12.44 -6.50 19.88
N GLN A 437 11.36 -5.73 20.12
CA GLN A 437 11.44 -4.33 20.57
C GLN A 437 12.32 -3.48 19.65
N LEU A 438 12.11 -3.62 18.35
CA LEU A 438 12.86 -2.91 17.32
C LEU A 438 12.13 -1.68 16.78
N ILE A 439 10.84 -1.52 17.09
CA ILE A 439 10.06 -0.36 16.64
C ILE A 439 10.19 0.75 17.67
N ILE A 440 10.57 1.95 17.21
CA ILE A 440 10.57 3.16 18.03
C ILE A 440 9.28 3.94 17.78
N ALA A 441 8.96 4.18 16.50
CA ALA A 441 7.77 4.89 16.11
C ALA A 441 7.26 4.50 14.72
N ILE A 442 5.95 4.65 14.52
CA ILE A 442 5.26 4.48 13.24
C ILE A 442 4.43 5.74 12.97
N TYR A 443 4.69 6.38 11.83
CA TYR A 443 3.91 7.51 11.34
C TYR A 443 3.27 7.11 10.01
N ASP A 444 1.99 6.76 10.04
CA ASP A 444 1.22 6.36 8.87
C ASP A 444 0.47 7.56 8.27
N PHE A 445 0.53 7.66 6.95
CA PHE A 445 -0.01 8.75 6.15
C PHE A 445 -1.04 8.26 5.14
N ILE A 446 -2.03 9.10 4.89
CA ILE A 446 -2.89 9.02 3.71
C ILE A 446 -2.49 10.18 2.79
N ASN A 447 -2.23 9.88 1.52
CA ASN A 447 -1.75 10.86 0.53
C ASN A 447 -2.82 11.89 0.07
N ARG A 448 -3.74 12.31 0.95
CA ARG A 448 -4.84 13.23 0.64
C ARG A 448 -4.36 14.59 0.14
N LYS A 449 -3.28 15.11 0.73
CA LYS A 449 -2.65 16.38 0.32
C LYS A 449 -1.55 16.23 -0.73
N LYS A 450 -1.48 15.07 -1.42
CA LYS A 450 -0.49 14.82 -2.48
C LYS A 450 0.96 15.08 -2.03
N ILE A 451 1.33 14.57 -0.86
CA ILE A 451 2.73 14.53 -0.40
C ILE A 451 3.57 13.89 -1.51
N PHE A 452 3.11 12.74 -2.02
CA PHE A 452 3.58 12.18 -3.27
C PHE A 452 2.63 12.53 -4.41
N ALA A 453 3.16 12.73 -5.62
CA ALA A 453 2.41 13.01 -6.85
C ALA A 453 1.68 11.76 -7.42
N ILE A 454 1.08 10.94 -6.55
CA ILE A 454 0.43 9.65 -6.84
C ILE A 454 -1.04 9.65 -6.38
N ASP A 455 -1.76 8.52 -6.44
CA ASP A 455 -3.16 8.44 -6.01
C ASP A 455 -3.34 9.02 -4.58
N SER A 456 -4.40 9.82 -4.39
CA SER A 456 -4.64 10.50 -3.11
C SER A 456 -5.15 9.58 -2.01
N ARG A 457 -5.47 8.33 -2.35
CA ARG A 457 -5.83 7.24 -1.43
C ARG A 457 -4.65 6.36 -1.06
N GLU A 458 -3.51 6.52 -1.74
CA GLU A 458 -2.31 5.73 -1.41
C GLU A 458 -1.92 5.98 0.04
N ARG A 459 -1.53 4.91 0.73
CA ARG A 459 -1.10 4.93 2.13
C ARG A 459 0.34 4.47 2.25
N PHE A 460 1.14 5.27 2.93
CA PHE A 460 2.53 4.99 3.22
C PHE A 460 2.82 5.33 4.69
N CYS A 461 3.90 4.80 5.24
CA CYS A 461 4.34 5.11 6.57
C CYS A 461 5.84 5.43 6.61
N PHE A 462 6.21 6.31 7.53
CA PHE A 462 7.58 6.40 8.02
C PHE A 462 7.73 5.44 9.20
N LEU A 463 8.55 4.41 9.01
CA LEU A 463 8.88 3.41 10.02
C LEU A 463 10.26 3.72 10.62
N LEU A 464 10.28 4.02 11.92
CA LEU A 464 11.49 4.32 12.67
C LEU A 464 11.84 3.13 13.57
N LEU A 465 13.00 2.52 13.31
CA LEU A 465 13.46 1.31 13.98
C LEU A 465 14.78 1.55 14.72
N GLY A 466 14.97 0.81 15.80
CA GLY A 466 16.16 0.80 16.63
C GLY A 466 15.90 -0.04 17.87
N LYS A 467 16.96 -0.54 18.51
CA LYS A 467 16.79 -1.32 19.73
C LYS A 467 16.29 -0.39 20.84
N THR A 468 15.11 -0.66 21.38
CA THR A 468 14.53 0.10 22.50
C THR A 468 14.46 -0.75 23.75
N THR A 469 14.56 -0.13 24.92
CA THR A 469 14.31 -0.76 26.23
C THR A 469 12.83 -0.67 26.63
N LYS A 470 12.03 0.13 25.91
CA LYS A 470 10.60 0.27 26.15
C LYS A 470 9.85 -0.93 25.55
N SER A 471 8.88 -1.45 26.30
CA SER A 471 7.94 -2.48 25.84
C SER A 471 6.87 -1.94 24.88
N THR A 472 6.77 -0.62 24.75
CA THR A 472 5.82 0.09 23.88
C THR A 472 6.54 0.96 22.85
N PHE A 473 5.89 1.19 21.72
CA PHE A 473 6.33 2.10 20.66
C PHE A 473 5.24 3.10 20.31
N ASP A 474 5.63 4.24 19.75
CA ASP A 474 4.70 5.31 19.42
C ASP A 474 4.06 5.11 18.04
N VAL A 475 2.76 5.36 17.95
CA VAL A 475 1.99 5.25 16.71
C VAL A 475 1.15 6.50 16.49
N ALA A 476 1.27 7.06 15.29
CA ALA A 476 0.35 8.04 14.73
C ALA A 476 -0.13 7.53 13.37
N MET A 477 -1.44 7.47 13.19
CA MET A 477 -2.10 6.90 12.02
C MET A 477 -2.90 7.98 11.29
N ASN A 478 -3.14 7.77 9.99
CA ASN A 478 -3.99 8.64 9.16
C ASN A 478 -3.49 10.09 9.02
N LEU A 479 -2.19 10.33 9.12
CA LEU A 479 -1.60 11.66 8.93
C LEU A 479 -1.79 12.14 7.48
N VAL A 480 -1.95 13.45 7.28
CA VAL A 480 -2.10 14.04 5.94
C VAL A 480 -1.05 15.10 5.62
N GLN A 481 -0.13 15.37 6.56
CA GLN A 481 0.92 16.38 6.44
C GLN A 481 2.22 15.89 7.10
N VAL A 482 3.35 16.18 6.48
CA VAL A 482 4.68 15.77 6.93
C VAL A 482 5.07 16.40 8.27
N SER A 483 4.70 17.67 8.49
CA SER A 483 4.98 18.40 9.73
C SER A 483 4.45 17.71 11.00
N ALA A 484 3.44 16.84 10.87
CA ALA A 484 2.90 16.04 11.96
C ALA A 484 3.90 15.03 12.55
N ILE A 485 5.01 14.71 11.87
CA ILE A 485 6.10 13.89 12.46
C ILE A 485 6.70 14.57 13.70
N HIS A 486 6.73 15.90 13.71
CA HIS A 486 7.38 16.70 14.75
C HIS A 486 6.41 17.28 15.78
N SER A 487 5.13 17.44 15.41
CA SER A 487 4.10 18.07 16.24
C SER A 487 3.09 17.02 16.72
N ILE A 488 3.28 16.46 17.92
CA ILE A 488 2.35 15.41 18.35
C ILE A 488 1.84 15.57 19.77
N LYS A 489 0.57 15.99 19.86
CA LYS A 489 -0.29 15.89 21.06
C LYS A 489 -1.02 14.53 21.14
N SER A 490 -0.97 13.70 20.09
CA SER A 490 -1.86 12.54 19.87
C SER A 490 -1.16 11.18 19.65
N ASN A 491 0.12 11.00 19.99
CA ASN A 491 0.79 9.70 19.88
C ASN A 491 0.11 8.70 20.81
N VAL A 492 -0.18 7.51 20.27
CA VAL A 492 -0.61 6.35 21.04
C VAL A 492 0.60 5.48 21.26
N SER A 493 0.89 5.13 22.50
CA SER A 493 1.90 4.11 22.80
C SER A 493 1.22 2.75 22.86
N ILE A 494 1.75 1.77 22.11
CA ILE A 494 1.18 0.42 21.98
C ILE A 494 2.28 -0.63 22.15
N SER A 495 1.94 -1.78 22.73
CA SER A 495 2.84 -2.91 22.92
C SER A 495 2.59 -4.07 21.94
N HIS A 496 3.51 -5.02 21.90
CA HIS A 496 3.30 -6.30 21.19
C HIS A 496 2.07 -7.07 21.73
N GLN A 497 1.80 -7.01 23.04
CA GLN A 497 0.65 -7.71 23.63
C GLN A 497 -0.66 -7.03 23.26
N ASP A 498 -0.69 -5.70 23.23
CA ASP A 498 -1.84 -4.93 22.76
C ASP A 498 -2.19 -5.32 21.32
N LEU A 499 -1.20 -5.45 20.43
CA LEU A 499 -1.42 -5.89 19.06
C LEU A 499 -1.98 -7.31 18.95
N LYS A 500 -1.49 -8.24 19.79
CA LYS A 500 -2.02 -9.61 19.85
C LYS A 500 -3.44 -9.65 20.38
N MET A 501 -3.78 -8.79 21.33
CA MET A 501 -5.14 -8.65 21.83
C MET A 501 -6.04 -8.04 20.76
N LEU A 502 -5.59 -6.99 20.08
CA LEU A 502 -6.36 -6.35 19.02
C LEU A 502 -6.55 -7.25 17.81
N ASN A 503 -5.50 -7.91 17.31
CA ASN A 503 -5.57 -8.75 16.11
C ASN A 503 -4.89 -10.11 16.37
N PRO A 504 -5.56 -11.06 17.05
CA PRO A 504 -4.94 -12.30 17.52
C PRO A 504 -4.39 -13.20 16.40
N LEU A 505 -4.98 -13.15 15.20
CA LEU A 505 -4.52 -14.00 14.08
C LEU A 505 -3.31 -13.41 13.33
N THR A 506 -3.14 -12.09 13.38
CA THR A 506 -2.19 -11.39 12.51
C THR A 506 -1.17 -10.55 13.26
N GLY A 507 -1.50 -10.01 14.44
CA GLY A 507 -0.67 -9.09 15.22
C GLY A 507 -0.38 -7.77 14.50
N MET A 508 -1.19 -7.40 13.50
CA MET A 508 -1.02 -6.16 12.73
C MET A 508 -1.69 -4.97 13.41
N LEU A 509 -1.31 -3.75 13.03
CA LEU A 509 -1.98 -2.55 13.52
C LEU A 509 -3.40 -2.43 12.95
N PRO A 510 -4.42 -2.12 13.79
CA PRO A 510 -5.69 -1.63 13.31
C PRO A 510 -5.56 -0.18 12.83
N ASN A 511 -6.54 0.28 12.06
CA ASN A 511 -6.69 1.65 11.62
C ASN A 511 -7.45 2.47 12.68
N PHE A 512 -6.75 3.34 13.42
CA PHE A 512 -7.32 4.29 14.37
C PHE A 512 -6.81 5.70 14.10
N SER A 513 -7.46 6.74 14.62
CA SER A 513 -7.06 8.15 14.44
C SER A 513 -6.88 8.89 15.77
N THR A 514 -7.46 8.38 16.86
CA THR A 514 -7.43 9.04 18.17
C THR A 514 -7.09 8.07 19.29
N LYS A 515 -6.74 8.62 20.46
CA LYS A 515 -6.49 7.84 21.68
C LYS A 515 -7.77 7.16 22.18
N GLU A 516 -8.92 7.77 21.93
CA GLU A 516 -10.24 7.27 22.32
C GLU A 516 -10.60 6.03 21.51
N GLU A 517 -10.33 6.03 20.19
CA GLU A 517 -10.56 4.87 19.33
C GLU A 517 -9.73 3.66 19.75
N ILE A 518 -8.43 3.83 19.98
CA ILE A 518 -7.59 2.70 20.36
C ILE A 518 -7.93 2.18 21.77
N ARG A 519 -8.29 3.05 22.71
CA ARG A 519 -8.77 2.64 24.04
C ARG A 519 -10.05 1.81 23.94
N PHE A 520 -11.00 2.24 23.11
CA PHE A 520 -12.21 1.48 22.84
C PHE A 520 -11.90 0.09 22.26
N LEU A 521 -11.00 0.01 21.27
CA LEU A 521 -10.64 -1.28 20.66
C LEU A 521 -9.91 -2.20 21.65
N LEU A 522 -9.02 -1.66 22.49
CA LEU A 522 -8.30 -2.43 23.51
C LEU A 522 -9.28 -2.94 24.57
N ARG A 523 -10.16 -2.07 25.09
CA ARG A 523 -11.19 -2.46 26.05
C ARG A 523 -12.07 -3.57 25.50
N THR A 524 -12.64 -3.35 24.31
CA THR A 524 -13.54 -4.34 23.70
C THR A 524 -12.83 -5.66 23.40
N SER A 525 -11.55 -5.63 22.99
CA SER A 525 -10.78 -6.86 22.76
C SER A 525 -10.35 -7.57 24.05
N ASN A 526 -10.35 -6.86 25.19
CA ASN A 526 -10.03 -7.41 26.51
C ASN A 526 -11.28 -7.99 27.20
N GLU A 527 -12.41 -7.29 27.09
CA GLU A 527 -13.65 -7.62 27.81
C GLU A 527 -14.51 -8.66 27.11
N PHE A 528 -14.39 -8.81 25.78
CA PHE A 528 -15.27 -9.66 25.00
C PHE A 528 -14.51 -10.80 24.30
N PRO A 529 -15.11 -12.00 24.22
CA PRO A 529 -14.56 -13.10 23.45
C PRO A 529 -14.60 -12.80 21.94
N PHE A 530 -13.76 -13.50 21.18
CA PHE A 530 -13.77 -13.38 19.72
C PHE A 530 -14.84 -14.27 19.08
N PHE A 531 -15.40 -13.83 17.95
CA PHE A 531 -16.45 -14.54 17.21
C PHE A 531 -16.15 -16.02 16.99
N GLY A 532 -14.92 -16.36 16.56
CA GLY A 532 -14.52 -17.74 16.30
C GLY A 532 -14.42 -18.62 17.55
N GLN A 533 -14.35 -18.03 18.75
CA GLN A 533 -14.33 -18.75 20.03
C GLN A 533 -15.74 -19.10 20.50
N ILE A 534 -16.71 -18.23 20.21
CA ILE A 534 -18.12 -18.39 20.62
C ILE A 534 -18.91 -19.21 19.60
N TYR A 535 -18.80 -18.84 18.33
CA TYR A 535 -19.61 -19.40 17.26
C TYR A 535 -18.89 -20.53 16.53
N THR A 536 -18.37 -21.53 17.27
CA THR A 536 -17.53 -22.62 16.74
C THR A 536 -18.25 -23.56 15.76
N LYS A 537 -19.58 -23.57 15.77
CA LYS A 537 -20.42 -24.43 14.91
C LYS A 537 -20.77 -23.78 13.56
N VAL A 538 -20.39 -22.52 13.33
CA VAL A 538 -20.68 -21.84 12.07
C VAL A 538 -19.81 -22.40 10.95
N ARG A 539 -20.39 -22.52 9.75
CA ARG A 539 -19.66 -22.95 8.55
C ARG A 539 -19.60 -21.80 7.57
N PHE A 540 -18.39 -21.28 7.36
CA PHE A 540 -18.16 -20.21 6.40
C PHE A 540 -18.13 -20.72 4.96
N GLY A 541 -18.54 -19.87 4.02
CA GLY A 541 -18.48 -20.18 2.59
C GLY A 541 -18.25 -18.98 1.68
N ARG A 542 -17.49 -19.22 0.61
CA ARG A 542 -17.28 -18.36 -0.55
C ARG A 542 -17.12 -19.26 -1.78
N ILE A 543 -18.23 -19.83 -2.24
CA ILE A 543 -18.19 -21.08 -3.00
C ILE A 543 -17.97 -20.86 -4.51
N VAL A 544 -18.76 -20.01 -5.18
CA VAL A 544 -18.69 -19.89 -6.65
C VAL A 544 -17.64 -18.86 -7.06
N HIS A 545 -16.55 -19.33 -7.69
CA HIS A 545 -15.47 -18.49 -8.22
C HIS A 545 -15.54 -18.40 -9.75
N LEU A 546 -15.68 -17.18 -10.30
CA LEU A 546 -15.82 -16.96 -11.76
C LEU A 546 -14.64 -17.53 -12.56
N THR A 547 -13.42 -17.43 -12.04
CA THR A 547 -12.22 -17.97 -12.71
C THR A 547 -12.10 -19.49 -12.58
N SER A 548 -12.07 -20.02 -11.35
CA SER A 548 -11.84 -21.46 -11.12
C SER A 548 -12.99 -22.35 -11.59
N HIS A 549 -14.21 -21.81 -11.72
CA HIS A 549 -15.39 -22.56 -12.16
C HIS A 549 -15.94 -22.07 -13.50
N ALA A 550 -15.15 -21.32 -14.28
CA ALA A 550 -15.59 -20.71 -15.53
C ALA A 550 -16.28 -21.68 -16.50
N THR A 551 -15.79 -22.92 -16.60
CA THR A 551 -16.33 -23.96 -17.48
C THR A 551 -17.74 -24.43 -17.10
N PHE A 552 -18.19 -24.17 -15.88
CA PHE A 552 -19.49 -24.56 -15.34
C PHE A 552 -20.46 -23.38 -15.22
N ILE A 553 -20.06 -22.18 -15.64
CA ILE A 553 -20.84 -20.96 -15.51
C ILE A 553 -21.27 -20.47 -16.89
N THR A 554 -22.57 -20.25 -17.08
CA THR A 554 -23.16 -19.75 -18.33
C THR A 554 -23.85 -18.41 -18.11
N LYS A 555 -24.08 -17.69 -19.21
CA LYS A 555 -24.86 -16.43 -19.23
C LYS A 555 -26.35 -16.63 -19.50
N LYS A 556 -26.75 -17.85 -19.89
CA LYS A 556 -28.11 -18.19 -20.28
C LYS A 556 -28.70 -19.20 -19.32
N GLN A 557 -29.90 -18.92 -18.84
CA GLN A 557 -30.67 -19.84 -18.02
C GLN A 557 -31.06 -21.09 -18.82
N SER A 558 -31.00 -22.26 -18.19
CA SER A 558 -31.47 -23.53 -18.73
C SER A 558 -32.12 -24.37 -17.62
N ALA A 559 -32.67 -25.53 -17.96
CA ALA A 559 -33.23 -26.46 -16.98
C ALA A 559 -32.17 -27.14 -16.10
N THR A 560 -30.89 -27.11 -16.51
CA THR A 560 -29.77 -27.81 -15.85
C THR A 560 -28.86 -26.89 -15.05
N ASN A 561 -29.22 -25.61 -14.91
CA ASN A 561 -28.42 -24.64 -14.18
C ASN A 561 -29.25 -23.84 -13.16
N THR A 562 -28.56 -23.29 -12.17
CA THR A 562 -29.15 -22.53 -11.07
C THR A 562 -28.60 -21.10 -11.09
N PRO A 563 -29.45 -20.07 -10.86
CA PRO A 563 -29.00 -18.68 -10.81
C PRO A 563 -27.97 -18.44 -9.71
N VAL A 564 -26.99 -17.56 -10.00
CA VAL A 564 -25.92 -17.21 -9.07
C VAL A 564 -26.09 -15.78 -8.54
N TYR A 565 -26.16 -15.65 -7.22
CA TYR A 565 -26.31 -14.39 -6.52
C TYR A 565 -25.03 -13.55 -6.47
N GLU A 566 -25.19 -12.22 -6.44
CA GLU A 566 -24.08 -11.27 -6.34
C GLU A 566 -24.26 -10.33 -5.14
N GLY A 567 -23.17 -9.85 -4.56
CA GLY A 567 -23.21 -8.96 -3.38
C GLY A 567 -24.00 -7.67 -3.61
N LYS A 568 -24.09 -7.20 -4.86
CA LYS A 568 -24.91 -6.02 -5.19
C LYS A 568 -26.40 -6.27 -5.00
N PHE A 569 -26.87 -7.51 -5.10
CA PHE A 569 -28.30 -7.85 -5.09
C PHE A 569 -28.98 -7.69 -3.74
N PHE A 570 -28.22 -7.62 -2.65
CA PHE A 570 -28.77 -7.42 -1.32
C PHE A 570 -28.14 -6.22 -0.64
N ASN A 571 -28.85 -5.63 0.32
CA ASN A 571 -28.39 -4.57 1.20
C ASN A 571 -28.72 -4.93 2.66
N GLN A 572 -28.46 -4.01 3.59
CA GLN A 572 -28.69 -4.22 5.01
C GLN A 572 -30.14 -4.60 5.29
N PHE A 573 -30.33 -5.79 5.86
CA PHE A 573 -31.64 -6.41 6.10
C PHE A 573 -32.55 -6.42 4.87
N ASN A 574 -32.00 -6.61 3.67
CA ASN A 574 -32.79 -6.69 2.44
C ASN A 574 -32.11 -7.65 1.44
N GLY A 575 -32.64 -8.86 1.31
CA GLY A 575 -32.16 -9.90 0.39
C GLY A 575 -32.52 -9.69 -1.09
N ARG A 576 -33.24 -8.62 -1.44
CA ARG A 576 -33.83 -8.35 -2.76
C ARG A 576 -33.66 -6.88 -3.18
N TYR A 577 -32.52 -6.29 -2.85
CA TYR A 577 -32.23 -4.87 -3.06
C TYR A 577 -32.04 -4.47 -4.53
N SER A 578 -31.33 -5.27 -5.33
CA SER A 578 -31.08 -4.96 -6.74
C SER A 578 -30.95 -6.21 -7.60
N GLY A 579 -31.13 -6.07 -8.91
CA GLY A 579 -30.97 -7.18 -9.87
C GLY A 579 -30.64 -6.68 -11.26
N PHE A 580 -30.53 -7.61 -12.21
CA PHE A 580 -30.40 -7.27 -13.64
C PHE A 580 -31.76 -7.14 -14.35
N ASN A 581 -32.85 -7.10 -13.59
CA ASN A 581 -34.20 -6.90 -14.07
C ASN A 581 -34.25 -5.66 -14.97
N ASN A 582 -34.66 -5.83 -16.23
CA ASN A 582 -34.74 -4.77 -17.24
C ASN A 582 -33.42 -4.02 -17.52
N VAL A 583 -32.26 -4.57 -17.15
CA VAL A 583 -30.94 -3.99 -17.47
C VAL A 583 -30.47 -4.48 -18.84
N PRO A 584 -30.12 -3.60 -19.79
CA PRO A 584 -29.56 -3.98 -21.09
C PRO A 584 -28.26 -4.80 -21.00
N GLU A 585 -28.04 -5.73 -21.93
CA GLU A 585 -26.95 -6.71 -21.91
C GLU A 585 -25.55 -6.06 -21.82
N GLU A 586 -25.34 -4.97 -22.55
CA GLU A 586 -24.10 -4.19 -22.56
C GLU A 586 -23.75 -3.63 -21.17
N LEU A 587 -24.76 -3.26 -20.37
CA LEU A 587 -24.59 -2.79 -19.00
C LEU A 587 -24.45 -3.95 -18.00
N ARG A 588 -24.94 -5.16 -18.35
CA ARG A 588 -24.78 -6.37 -17.53
C ARG A 588 -23.34 -6.87 -17.56
N TYR A 589 -22.65 -6.80 -18.70
CA TYR A 589 -21.33 -7.42 -18.91
C TYR A 589 -20.17 -6.44 -19.14
N GLY A 590 -20.41 -5.14 -19.05
CA GLY A 590 -19.35 -4.13 -19.06
C GLY A 590 -18.33 -4.27 -17.93
N SER A 591 -17.19 -3.57 -18.05
CA SER A 591 -16.10 -3.56 -17.06
C SER A 591 -16.55 -3.15 -15.65
N LYS A 592 -17.61 -2.33 -15.57
CA LYS A 592 -18.39 -2.07 -14.36
C LYS A 592 -19.85 -2.38 -14.61
N SER A 593 -20.26 -3.60 -14.27
CA SER A 593 -21.66 -4.02 -14.39
C SER A 593 -22.62 -3.19 -13.52
N SER A 594 -23.71 -2.73 -14.14
CA SER A 594 -24.79 -1.97 -13.48
C SER A 594 -25.94 -2.88 -13.09
N SER A 595 -26.57 -2.65 -11.93
CA SER A 595 -27.81 -3.32 -11.51
C SER A 595 -28.89 -2.27 -11.23
N ALA A 596 -30.15 -2.61 -11.44
CA ALA A 596 -31.29 -1.77 -11.08
C ALA A 596 -31.73 -2.07 -9.66
N VAL A 597 -31.97 -1.03 -8.85
CA VAL A 597 -32.61 -1.17 -7.53
C VAL A 597 -34.05 -1.64 -7.77
N LEU A 598 -34.46 -2.67 -7.03
CA LEU A 598 -35.81 -3.21 -7.16
C LEU A 598 -36.77 -2.38 -6.31
N SER A 599 -37.96 -2.12 -6.85
CA SER A 599 -39.04 -1.48 -6.11
C SER A 599 -39.57 -2.41 -5.03
N GLU A 600 -39.99 -1.85 -3.88
CA GLU A 600 -40.59 -2.65 -2.80
C GLU A 600 -41.89 -3.33 -3.25
N ILE A 601 -42.59 -2.74 -4.23
CA ILE A 601 -43.82 -3.23 -4.87
C ILE A 601 -43.63 -3.10 -6.39
N ALA A 602 -43.58 -4.21 -7.12
CA ALA A 602 -43.55 -4.16 -8.58
C ALA A 602 -44.90 -3.68 -9.14
N ALA A 603 -44.90 -3.12 -10.36
CA ALA A 603 -46.10 -2.63 -11.04
C ALA A 603 -47.22 -3.69 -11.24
N ASN A 604 -46.92 -4.97 -10.98
CA ASN A 604 -47.82 -6.12 -11.10
C ASN A 604 -48.36 -6.65 -9.75
N GLY A 605 -48.08 -5.97 -8.62
CA GLY A 605 -48.56 -6.38 -7.28
C GLY A 605 -47.83 -7.57 -6.67
N ARG A 606 -46.68 -8.00 -7.23
CA ARG A 606 -45.78 -9.02 -6.64
C ARG A 606 -44.44 -8.39 -6.25
N ALA A 607 -43.75 -8.97 -5.28
CA ALA A 607 -42.37 -8.58 -4.95
C ALA A 607 -41.43 -9.05 -6.08
N ASP A 608 -40.67 -8.12 -6.66
CA ASP A 608 -39.63 -8.46 -7.63
C ASP A 608 -38.42 -9.08 -6.92
N TYR A 609 -37.83 -10.10 -7.55
CA TYR A 609 -36.60 -10.74 -7.11
C TYR A 609 -35.45 -10.47 -8.08
N PRO A 610 -34.20 -10.43 -7.58
CA PRO A 610 -33.02 -10.21 -8.41
C PRO A 610 -32.88 -11.20 -9.56
N GLU A 611 -32.90 -10.70 -10.79
CA GLU A 611 -32.50 -11.45 -11.97
C GLU A 611 -30.98 -11.61 -12.00
N SER A 612 -30.49 -12.84 -12.14
CA SER A 612 -29.07 -13.16 -12.22
C SER A 612 -28.58 -13.09 -13.67
N ARG A 613 -27.34 -12.62 -13.87
CA ARG A 613 -26.67 -12.66 -15.19
C ARG A 613 -25.79 -13.91 -15.39
N PHE A 614 -25.58 -14.68 -14.34
CA PHE A 614 -24.78 -15.90 -14.36
C PHE A 614 -25.57 -17.05 -13.76
N PHE A 615 -25.35 -18.23 -14.33
CA PHE A 615 -25.98 -19.48 -13.93
C PHE A 615 -24.91 -20.54 -13.82
N ILE A 616 -24.89 -21.31 -12.73
CA ILE A 616 -23.96 -22.41 -12.51
C ILE A 616 -24.65 -23.74 -12.79
N ASP A 617 -23.94 -24.68 -13.41
CA ASP A 617 -24.38 -26.07 -13.54
C ASP A 617 -24.85 -26.65 -12.19
N THR A 618 -26.02 -27.29 -12.19
CA THR A 618 -26.69 -27.75 -10.96
C THR A 618 -25.92 -28.89 -10.28
N GLU A 619 -25.36 -29.84 -11.04
CA GLU A 619 -24.53 -30.91 -10.47
C GLU A 619 -23.26 -30.34 -9.85
N LYS A 620 -22.64 -29.37 -10.53
CA LYS A 620 -21.48 -28.67 -9.99
C LYS A 620 -21.81 -27.93 -8.70
N TRP A 621 -22.96 -27.25 -8.62
CA TRP A 621 -23.41 -26.60 -7.39
C TRP A 621 -23.58 -27.60 -6.24
N ILE A 622 -24.24 -28.75 -6.47
CA ILE A 622 -24.39 -29.82 -5.47
C ILE A 622 -23.01 -30.29 -4.99
N GLN A 623 -22.05 -30.49 -5.90
CA GLN A 623 -20.68 -30.88 -5.53
C GLN A 623 -19.99 -29.81 -4.66
N LEU A 624 -20.12 -28.55 -5.03
CA LEU A 624 -19.47 -27.43 -4.33
C LEU A 624 -20.09 -27.13 -2.97
N SER A 625 -21.39 -27.38 -2.82
CA SER A 625 -22.18 -27.07 -1.61
C SER A 625 -22.29 -28.22 -0.62
N LYS A 626 -21.77 -29.41 -0.94
CA LYS A 626 -21.89 -30.67 -0.15
C LYS A 626 -21.61 -30.57 1.36
N ASN A 627 -20.86 -29.57 1.81
CA ASN A 627 -20.50 -29.38 3.22
C ASN A 627 -21.46 -28.44 3.97
N HIS A 628 -22.50 -27.94 3.32
CA HIS A 628 -23.53 -27.08 3.89
C HIS A 628 -24.88 -27.78 3.72
N THR A 629 -25.52 -28.08 4.85
CA THR A 629 -26.80 -28.79 4.90
C THR A 629 -27.96 -27.87 5.30
N GLU A 630 -27.64 -26.65 5.72
CA GLU A 630 -28.59 -25.68 6.20
C GLU A 630 -29.37 -25.04 5.04
N SER A 631 -30.67 -24.79 5.24
CA SER A 631 -31.54 -24.20 4.23
C SER A 631 -31.37 -22.67 4.08
N PHE A 632 -30.69 -22.03 5.01
CA PHE A 632 -30.51 -20.58 5.08
C PHE A 632 -29.06 -20.22 5.42
N MET A 633 -28.64 -19.04 4.98
CA MET A 633 -27.31 -18.50 5.22
C MET A 633 -27.39 -17.01 5.62
N LEU A 634 -26.51 -16.60 6.53
CA LEU A 634 -26.21 -15.19 6.75
C LEU A 634 -25.15 -14.77 5.74
N ALA A 635 -25.51 -13.89 4.81
CA ALA A 635 -24.65 -13.42 3.73
C ALA A 635 -24.23 -11.97 3.95
N TRP A 636 -23.00 -11.63 3.60
CA TRP A 636 -22.49 -10.26 3.58
C TRP A 636 -21.70 -9.97 2.31
N ARG A 637 -21.60 -8.68 1.98
CA ARG A 637 -20.80 -8.21 0.85
C ARG A 637 -19.32 -8.39 1.16
N SER A 638 -18.64 -9.23 0.38
CA SER A 638 -17.20 -9.49 0.53
C SER A 638 -16.36 -8.24 0.24
N LEU A 639 -16.71 -7.50 -0.82
CA LEU A 639 -15.98 -6.29 -1.21
C LEU A 639 -16.57 -5.05 -0.54
N THR A 640 -15.78 -4.38 0.29
CA THR A 640 -16.15 -3.18 1.06
C THR A 640 -14.94 -2.28 1.32
N SER A 641 -15.07 -1.21 2.10
CA SER A 641 -13.96 -0.33 2.49
C SER A 641 -14.27 0.32 3.82
N ALA A 642 -13.25 0.54 4.65
CA ALA A 642 -13.37 1.31 5.89
C ALA A 642 -13.79 2.78 5.67
N SER A 643 -13.77 3.27 4.42
CA SER A 643 -14.28 4.60 4.04
C SER A 643 -15.77 4.62 3.69
N ASN A 644 -16.42 3.47 3.54
CA ASN A 644 -17.84 3.40 3.24
C ASN A 644 -18.67 3.85 4.46
N THR A 645 -19.91 4.28 4.21
CA THR A 645 -20.86 4.59 5.29
C THR A 645 -21.05 3.36 6.19
N ARG A 646 -21.19 2.18 5.59
CA ARG A 646 -21.24 0.88 6.26
C ARG A 646 -20.12 0.00 5.74
N THR A 647 -19.33 -0.59 6.62
CA THR A 647 -18.27 -1.53 6.22
C THR A 647 -18.86 -2.92 6.08
N CYS A 648 -19.68 -3.35 7.03
CA CYS A 648 -20.48 -4.56 6.93
C CYS A 648 -21.88 -4.26 6.38
N ILE A 649 -22.27 -5.00 5.36
CA ILE A 649 -23.65 -5.03 4.84
C ILE A 649 -24.04 -6.49 4.76
N ALA A 650 -24.99 -6.90 5.60
CA ALA A 650 -25.40 -8.29 5.73
C ALA A 650 -26.92 -8.47 5.68
N THR A 651 -27.36 -9.66 5.29
CA THR A 651 -28.76 -10.10 5.31
C THR A 651 -28.84 -11.62 5.39
N ILE A 652 -30.03 -12.16 5.68
CA ILE A 652 -30.29 -13.59 5.53
C ILE A 652 -30.77 -13.86 4.10
N LEU A 653 -30.31 -14.97 3.53
CA LEU A 653 -30.77 -15.51 2.25
C LEU A 653 -31.10 -17.00 2.42
N PRO A 654 -31.97 -17.58 1.58
CA PRO A 654 -31.97 -19.03 1.39
C PRO A 654 -30.57 -19.49 0.95
N PHE A 655 -30.22 -20.73 1.25
CA PHE A 655 -28.92 -21.27 0.85
C PHE A 655 -28.89 -21.49 -0.67
N ILE A 656 -28.25 -20.55 -1.38
CA ILE A 656 -28.24 -20.45 -2.85
C ILE A 656 -26.82 -20.22 -3.38
N PRO A 657 -26.54 -20.53 -4.67
CA PRO A 657 -25.24 -20.24 -5.26
C PRO A 657 -24.96 -18.74 -5.21
N ALA A 658 -23.79 -18.34 -4.72
CA ALA A 658 -23.37 -16.94 -4.68
C ALA A 658 -21.92 -16.78 -5.14
N LEU A 659 -21.65 -15.72 -5.90
CA LEU A 659 -20.33 -15.37 -6.40
C LEU A 659 -19.38 -14.97 -5.29
N GLN A 660 -18.09 -14.91 -5.61
CA GLN A 660 -17.02 -14.37 -4.76
C GLN A 660 -17.27 -12.96 -4.20
N SER A 661 -18.24 -12.19 -4.70
CA SER A 661 -18.65 -10.91 -4.12
C SER A 661 -19.50 -11.06 -2.84
N VAL A 662 -19.93 -12.29 -2.52
CA VAL A 662 -20.68 -12.68 -1.34
C VAL A 662 -19.84 -13.64 -0.53
N GLN A 663 -19.73 -13.36 0.77
CA GLN A 663 -19.33 -14.37 1.75
C GLN A 663 -20.52 -14.65 2.64
N PHE A 664 -20.55 -15.85 3.21
CA PHE A 664 -21.64 -16.24 4.08
C PHE A 664 -21.17 -17.17 5.19
N LEU A 665 -22.04 -17.37 6.16
CA LEU A 665 -21.97 -18.46 7.11
C LEU A 665 -23.32 -19.18 7.20
N THR A 666 -23.28 -20.49 7.46
CA THR A 666 -24.44 -21.29 7.85
C THR A 666 -24.33 -21.71 9.31
N THR A 667 -25.47 -21.78 9.99
CA THR A 667 -25.58 -22.14 11.42
C THR A 667 -27.03 -22.55 11.75
N SER A 668 -27.30 -22.84 13.02
CA SER A 668 -28.65 -23.09 13.54
C SER A 668 -29.61 -21.95 13.17
N PRO A 669 -30.85 -22.26 12.72
CA PRO A 669 -31.88 -21.26 12.47
C PRO A 669 -32.08 -20.27 13.63
N HIS A 670 -31.97 -20.74 14.87
CA HIS A 670 -32.16 -19.94 16.09
C HIS A 670 -31.08 -18.87 16.32
N ASP A 671 -29.96 -18.90 15.60
CA ASP A 671 -28.90 -17.91 15.72
C ASP A 671 -28.91 -16.89 14.57
N LEU A 672 -29.55 -17.21 13.44
CA LEU A 672 -29.42 -16.43 12.21
C LEU A 672 -29.91 -14.99 12.35
N LEU A 673 -31.09 -14.77 12.96
CA LEU A 673 -31.65 -13.43 13.11
C LEU A 673 -30.81 -12.56 14.06
N TYR A 674 -30.39 -13.11 15.20
CA TYR A 674 -29.48 -12.42 16.12
C TYR A 674 -28.16 -12.06 15.46
N LEU A 675 -27.52 -13.01 14.77
CA LEU A 675 -26.26 -12.78 14.06
C LEU A 675 -26.40 -11.75 12.92
N CYS A 676 -27.52 -11.77 12.20
CA CYS A 676 -27.84 -10.78 11.19
C CYS A 676 -27.96 -9.37 11.81
N GLY A 677 -28.59 -9.27 12.99
CA GLY A 677 -28.60 -8.05 13.79
C GLY A 677 -27.18 -7.59 14.15
N MET A 678 -26.36 -8.49 14.69
CA MET A 678 -24.99 -8.18 15.12
C MET A 678 -24.10 -7.71 13.96
N PHE A 679 -24.12 -8.39 12.81
CA PHE A 679 -23.33 -8.02 11.64
C PHE A 679 -23.72 -6.66 11.08
N ASN A 680 -24.96 -6.23 11.30
CA ASN A 680 -25.48 -4.94 10.88
C ASN A 680 -25.50 -3.90 12.01
N ALA A 681 -25.02 -4.22 13.21
CA ALA A 681 -24.95 -3.27 14.30
C ALA A 681 -23.81 -2.25 14.10
N VAL A 682 -24.02 -0.97 14.41
CA VAL A 682 -23.00 0.07 14.24
C VAL A 682 -21.80 -0.11 15.17
N THR A 683 -21.99 -0.69 16.36
CA THR A 683 -20.88 -1.00 17.27
C THR A 683 -19.96 -2.07 16.68
N PHE A 684 -20.53 -3.14 16.12
CA PHE A 684 -19.79 -4.18 15.42
C PHE A 684 -19.10 -3.61 14.17
N ASP A 685 -19.82 -2.82 13.39
CA ASP A 685 -19.31 -2.19 12.17
C ASP A 685 -18.20 -1.17 12.47
N PHE A 686 -18.26 -0.45 13.60
CA PHE A 686 -17.19 0.44 14.06
C PHE A 686 -15.90 -0.34 14.31
N ILE A 687 -15.97 -1.43 15.10
CA ILE A 687 -14.82 -2.29 15.39
C ILE A 687 -14.25 -2.85 14.07
N LEU A 688 -15.13 -3.33 13.19
CA LEU A 688 -14.76 -3.86 11.90
C LEU A 688 -14.05 -2.82 11.02
N LYS A 689 -14.59 -1.60 10.94
CA LYS A 689 -14.03 -0.47 10.17
C LYS A 689 -12.60 -0.15 10.59
N LYS A 690 -12.27 -0.32 11.88
CA LYS A 690 -10.92 -0.13 12.40
C LYS A 690 -10.02 -1.36 12.15
N LYS A 691 -10.57 -2.57 12.09
CA LYS A 691 -9.78 -3.82 11.93
C LYS A 691 -9.66 -4.31 10.48
N LEU A 692 -10.45 -3.77 9.55
CA LEU A 692 -10.41 -4.15 8.14
C LEU A 692 -9.16 -3.60 7.44
N SER A 693 -8.26 -4.50 7.02
CA SER A 693 -7.14 -4.17 6.14
C SER A 693 -7.52 -4.35 4.67
N GLY A 694 -7.61 -3.26 3.91
CA GLY A 694 -7.95 -3.31 2.48
C GLY A 694 -9.45 -3.32 2.21
N ILE A 695 -9.88 -4.12 1.22
CA ILE A 695 -11.27 -4.09 0.71
C ILE A 695 -12.03 -5.40 0.80
N ASP A 696 -11.42 -6.49 1.28
CA ASP A 696 -12.08 -7.80 1.35
C ASP A 696 -12.42 -8.16 2.80
N LEU A 697 -13.71 -8.25 3.11
CA LEU A 697 -14.25 -8.66 4.40
C LEU A 697 -14.29 -10.19 4.48
N THR A 698 -13.15 -10.78 4.85
CA THR A 698 -12.95 -12.23 4.95
C THR A 698 -13.46 -12.83 6.25
N GLN A 699 -13.74 -14.13 6.23
CA GLN A 699 -14.01 -14.93 7.42
C GLN A 699 -12.93 -14.81 8.51
N SER A 700 -11.65 -14.59 8.12
CA SER A 700 -10.56 -14.39 9.08
C SER A 700 -10.70 -13.09 9.85
N VAL A 701 -11.21 -12.02 9.21
CA VAL A 701 -11.53 -10.76 9.91
C VAL A 701 -12.70 -11.00 10.86
N ILE A 702 -13.78 -11.62 10.39
CA ILE A 702 -14.96 -11.93 11.23
C ILE A 702 -14.58 -12.76 12.46
N ASN A 703 -13.80 -13.82 12.29
CA ASN A 703 -13.42 -14.74 13.38
C ASN A 703 -12.67 -14.08 14.54
N GLN A 704 -12.01 -12.94 14.29
CA GLN A 704 -11.29 -12.17 15.31
C GLN A 704 -12.02 -10.89 15.73
N MET A 705 -13.33 -10.75 15.47
CA MET A 705 -14.14 -9.65 16.01
C MET A 705 -14.54 -9.94 17.45
N PRO A 706 -14.30 -9.03 18.40
CA PRO A 706 -14.87 -9.15 19.74
C PRO A 706 -16.39 -9.02 19.67
N VAL A 707 -17.10 -9.94 20.33
CA VAL A 707 -18.57 -10.06 20.30
C VAL A 707 -19.16 -10.25 21.69
N PRO A 708 -20.40 -9.81 21.95
CA PRO A 708 -21.02 -9.99 23.26
C PRO A 708 -21.07 -11.46 23.71
N GLU A 709 -20.94 -11.67 25.01
CA GLU A 709 -21.13 -12.98 25.65
C GLU A 709 -22.55 -13.51 25.45
N VAL A 710 -22.68 -14.81 25.17
CA VAL A 710 -23.97 -15.44 24.86
C VAL A 710 -24.89 -15.43 26.08
N GLU A 711 -24.33 -15.55 27.28
CA GLU A 711 -25.03 -15.56 28.56
C GLU A 711 -25.82 -14.27 28.77
N LYS A 712 -25.25 -13.11 28.40
CA LYS A 712 -25.93 -11.82 28.50
C LYS A 712 -27.13 -11.74 27.56
N THR A 713 -27.07 -12.40 26.40
CA THR A 713 -28.17 -12.40 25.43
C THR A 713 -29.39 -13.20 25.90
N ALA A 714 -29.20 -14.12 26.86
CA ALA A 714 -30.27 -14.94 27.42
C ALA A 714 -31.08 -14.24 28.53
N ILE A 715 -30.63 -13.07 29.02
CA ILE A 715 -31.33 -12.30 30.05
C ILE A 715 -32.71 -11.87 29.52
N VAL A 716 -33.76 -12.20 30.26
CA VAL A 716 -35.14 -11.82 29.94
C VAL A 716 -35.45 -10.45 30.51
N ILE A 717 -35.93 -9.53 29.66
CA ILE A 717 -36.28 -8.17 30.06
C ILE A 717 -37.64 -7.73 29.50
N PRO A 718 -38.36 -6.85 30.24
CA PRO A 718 -39.47 -6.11 29.67
C PRO A 718 -38.94 -5.01 28.74
N PHE A 719 -39.37 -5.03 27.48
CA PHE A 719 -39.07 -4.00 26.49
C PHE A 719 -40.23 -3.91 25.50
N ASP A 720 -40.71 -2.69 25.22
CA ASP A 720 -41.86 -2.40 24.35
C ASP A 720 -43.09 -3.30 24.62
N GLY A 721 -43.41 -3.50 25.91
CA GLY A 721 -44.57 -4.28 26.35
C GLY A 721 -44.41 -5.80 26.21
N ARG A 722 -43.23 -6.31 25.82
CA ARG A 722 -42.94 -7.74 25.72
C ARG A 722 -41.85 -8.14 26.71
N ASN A 723 -41.98 -9.32 27.30
CA ASN A 723 -40.99 -9.88 28.21
C ASN A 723 -40.26 -11.06 27.53
N LEU A 724 -39.12 -10.78 26.90
CA LEU A 724 -38.37 -11.73 26.08
C LEU A 724 -36.88 -11.68 26.43
N SER A 725 -36.11 -12.70 26.05
CA SER A 725 -34.65 -12.61 26.12
C SER A 725 -34.13 -11.48 25.22
N ILE A 726 -32.97 -10.89 25.54
CA ILE A 726 -32.36 -9.88 24.67
C ILE A 726 -32.16 -10.44 23.25
N LYS A 727 -31.74 -11.71 23.13
CA LYS A 727 -31.60 -12.40 21.83
C LYS A 727 -32.91 -12.43 21.06
N ASP A 728 -34.02 -12.72 21.72
CA ASP A 728 -35.33 -12.82 21.10
C ASP A 728 -35.91 -11.45 20.73
N HIS A 729 -35.67 -10.41 21.55
CA HIS A 729 -36.00 -9.03 21.19
C HIS A 729 -35.28 -8.60 19.91
N ILE A 730 -33.97 -8.83 19.83
CA ILE A 730 -33.19 -8.54 18.60
C ILE A 730 -33.74 -9.36 17.43
N SER A 731 -33.98 -10.64 17.63
CA SER A 731 -34.46 -11.54 16.57
C SER A 731 -35.82 -11.10 16.03
N LEU A 732 -36.74 -10.68 16.91
CA LEU A 732 -38.05 -10.14 16.54
C LEU A 732 -37.93 -8.85 15.71
N LEU A 733 -37.03 -7.93 16.11
CA LEU A 733 -36.78 -6.70 15.37
C LEU A 733 -36.20 -6.98 13.98
N VAL A 734 -35.23 -7.92 13.88
CA VAL A 734 -34.62 -8.33 12.62
C VAL A 734 -35.61 -9.09 11.73
N PHE A 735 -36.47 -9.92 12.31
CA PHE A 735 -37.58 -10.54 11.60
C PHE A 735 -38.50 -9.48 11.00
N SER A 736 -38.87 -8.45 11.77
CA SER A 736 -39.71 -7.34 11.29
C SER A 736 -39.08 -6.58 10.12
N LEU A 737 -37.73 -6.57 10.03
CA LEU A 737 -36.99 -5.97 8.92
C LEU A 737 -36.89 -6.88 7.67
N LEU A 738 -37.20 -8.17 7.79
CA LEU A 738 -37.04 -9.20 6.76
C LEU A 738 -38.35 -9.90 6.36
N ASP A 739 -39.45 -9.61 7.06
CA ASP A 739 -40.76 -10.27 6.91
C ASP A 739 -41.33 -10.14 5.49
N ASP A 740 -40.92 -9.12 4.75
CA ASP A 740 -41.32 -8.88 3.36
C ASP A 740 -40.66 -9.82 2.33
N ASP A 741 -39.63 -10.58 2.71
CA ASP A 741 -39.01 -11.59 1.84
C ASP A 741 -39.66 -12.96 2.01
N ILE A 742 -40.57 -13.30 1.09
CA ILE A 742 -41.33 -14.57 1.15
C ILE A 742 -40.44 -15.82 1.17
N ARG A 743 -39.20 -15.72 0.65
CA ARG A 743 -38.27 -16.84 0.62
C ARG A 743 -37.77 -17.22 2.01
N LEU A 744 -37.91 -16.31 2.97
CA LEU A 744 -37.53 -16.51 4.38
C LEU A 744 -38.71 -17.01 5.23
N LYS A 745 -39.93 -17.11 4.69
CA LYS A 745 -41.10 -17.61 5.43
C LYS A 745 -40.87 -18.95 6.14
N PRO A 746 -40.23 -19.98 5.54
CA PRO A 746 -39.98 -21.23 6.25
C PRO A 746 -39.03 -21.06 7.45
N LEU A 747 -38.10 -20.08 7.42
CA LEU A 747 -37.26 -19.75 8.57
C LEU A 747 -38.12 -19.19 9.71
N PHE A 748 -39.04 -18.29 9.42
CA PHE A 748 -39.90 -17.66 10.44
C PHE A 748 -40.87 -18.67 11.05
N GLU A 749 -41.36 -19.63 10.26
CA GLU A 749 -42.16 -20.76 10.74
C GLU A 749 -41.38 -21.65 11.71
N ILE A 750 -40.12 -22.00 11.39
CA ILE A 750 -39.22 -22.74 12.29
C ILE A 750 -39.00 -21.99 13.61
N LEU A 751 -38.94 -20.66 13.56
CA LEU A 751 -38.70 -19.81 14.72
C LEU A 751 -39.98 -19.40 15.47
N HIS A 752 -41.15 -19.85 15.01
CA HIS A 752 -42.46 -19.49 15.57
C HIS A 752 -42.72 -17.97 15.62
N LEU A 753 -42.19 -17.22 14.64
CA LEU A 753 -42.40 -15.77 14.50
C LEU A 753 -43.56 -15.52 13.53
N GLN A 754 -44.61 -14.83 13.99
CA GLN A 754 -45.86 -14.68 13.23
C GLN A 754 -46.28 -13.23 12.94
N ALA A 755 -45.90 -12.28 13.79
CA ALA A 755 -46.34 -10.89 13.67
C ALA A 755 -45.16 -9.93 13.82
N PRO A 756 -44.82 -9.17 12.76
CA PRO A 756 -43.75 -8.18 12.84
C PRO A 756 -44.14 -7.03 13.77
N VAL A 757 -43.14 -6.28 14.22
CA VAL A 757 -43.33 -5.02 14.94
C VAL A 757 -43.63 -3.93 13.91
N GLU A 758 -44.79 -3.30 14.02
CA GLU A 758 -45.26 -2.24 13.12
C GLU A 758 -44.57 -0.90 13.42
N GLU A 759 -43.32 -0.76 12.99
CA GLU A 759 -42.55 0.48 13.07
C GLU A 759 -41.78 0.73 11.78
N SER A 760 -41.31 1.97 11.60
CA SER A 760 -40.45 2.28 10.45
C SER A 760 -39.15 1.47 10.50
N ARG A 761 -38.62 1.09 9.33
CA ARG A 761 -37.31 0.39 9.22
C ARG A 761 -36.20 1.11 9.99
N ALA A 762 -36.19 2.45 9.95
CA ALA A 762 -35.22 3.27 10.68
C ALA A 762 -35.36 3.10 12.21
N SER A 763 -36.58 3.07 12.75
CA SER A 763 -36.83 2.84 14.17
C SER A 763 -36.37 1.44 14.60
N LEU A 764 -36.71 0.42 13.81
CA LEU A 764 -36.31 -0.97 14.07
C LEU A 764 -34.78 -1.12 14.10
N ILE A 765 -34.08 -0.57 13.09
CA ILE A 765 -32.60 -0.59 13.04
C ILE A 765 -32.01 0.15 14.25
N ARG A 766 -32.57 1.31 14.61
CA ARG A 766 -32.13 2.09 15.78
C ARG A 766 -32.27 1.32 17.08
N LYS A 767 -33.33 0.52 17.24
CA LYS A 767 -33.53 -0.37 18.40
C LYS A 767 -32.56 -1.56 18.40
N VAL A 768 -32.29 -2.17 17.24
CA VAL A 768 -31.24 -3.21 17.12
C VAL A 768 -29.89 -2.65 17.58
N ASP A 769 -29.53 -1.46 17.10
CA ASP A 769 -28.28 -0.79 17.51
C ASP A 769 -28.26 -0.47 19.01
N LEU A 770 -29.37 -0.03 19.59
CA LEU A 770 -29.48 0.22 21.04
C LEU A 770 -29.16 -1.03 21.87
N PHE A 771 -29.71 -2.18 21.47
CA PHE A 771 -29.41 -3.45 22.15
C PHE A 771 -27.93 -3.81 22.07
N PHE A 772 -27.30 -3.68 20.90
CA PHE A 772 -25.88 -3.97 20.78
C PHE A 772 -25.01 -2.95 21.53
N MET A 773 -25.37 -1.67 21.56
CA MET A 773 -24.67 -0.67 22.39
C MET A 773 -24.72 -1.04 23.88
N SER A 774 -25.85 -1.56 24.36
CA SER A 774 -25.99 -2.07 25.73
C SER A 774 -25.17 -3.34 25.97
N LEU A 775 -25.24 -4.31 25.04
CA LEU A 775 -24.48 -5.57 25.14
C LEU A 775 -22.96 -5.37 25.13
N TYR A 776 -22.46 -4.38 24.37
CA TYR A 776 -21.05 -3.97 24.37
C TYR A 776 -20.69 -3.01 25.54
N GLY A 777 -21.65 -2.62 26.36
CA GLY A 777 -21.44 -1.79 27.54
C GLY A 777 -20.91 -0.39 27.21
N LEU A 778 -21.43 0.25 26.16
CA LEU A 778 -20.92 1.56 25.74
C LEU A 778 -21.22 2.64 26.79
N SER A 779 -20.19 3.40 27.15
CA SER A 779 -20.33 4.68 27.86
C SER A 779 -20.88 5.78 26.94
N GLU A 780 -21.38 6.89 27.50
CA GLU A 780 -21.85 8.03 26.71
C GLU A 780 -20.77 8.63 25.78
N SER A 781 -19.51 8.62 26.24
CA SER A 781 -18.36 9.04 25.41
C SER A 781 -18.11 8.09 24.24
N GLU A 782 -18.22 6.79 24.46
CA GLU A 782 -18.02 5.78 23.41
C GLU A 782 -19.19 5.73 22.44
N LEU A 783 -20.41 5.97 22.92
CA LEU A 783 -21.59 6.16 22.08
C LEU A 783 -21.36 7.32 21.10
N THR A 784 -20.90 8.46 21.59
CA THR A 784 -20.57 9.63 20.77
C THR A 784 -19.46 9.30 19.77
N LEU A 785 -18.42 8.59 20.21
CA LEU A 785 -17.31 8.15 19.36
C LEU A 785 -17.80 7.25 18.21
N VAL A 786 -18.56 6.20 18.52
CA VAL A 786 -19.07 5.24 17.54
C VAL A 786 -20.00 5.95 16.55
N LEU A 787 -20.99 6.69 17.04
CA LEU A 787 -22.00 7.34 16.18
C LEU A 787 -21.41 8.44 15.28
N SER A 788 -20.30 9.07 15.67
CA SER A 788 -19.64 10.08 14.84
C SER A 788 -19.19 9.54 13.46
N GLU A 789 -18.81 8.25 13.39
CA GLU A 789 -18.43 7.56 12.14
C GLU A 789 -19.63 7.23 11.25
N PHE A 790 -20.84 7.26 11.81
CA PHE A 790 -22.10 6.93 11.12
C PHE A 790 -23.04 8.14 11.03
N SER A 791 -22.48 9.35 10.96
CA SER A 791 -23.24 10.62 10.83
C SER A 791 -24.13 10.73 9.57
N LYS A 792 -23.94 9.85 8.58
CA LYS A 792 -24.85 9.72 7.42
C LYS A 792 -26.08 8.86 7.71
N GLN A 793 -26.04 8.04 8.76
CA GLN A 793 -27.15 7.20 9.20
C GLN A 793 -27.85 7.79 10.42
N TYR A 794 -27.10 8.39 11.35
CA TYR A 794 -27.63 8.92 12.61
C TYR A 794 -27.38 10.42 12.75
N THR A 795 -28.41 11.12 13.21
CA THR A 795 -28.40 12.56 13.47
C THR A 795 -27.96 12.88 14.91
N ARG A 796 -27.86 14.17 15.24
CA ARG A 796 -27.65 14.61 16.63
C ARG A 796 -28.85 14.28 17.53
N GLU A 797 -30.07 14.31 17.00
CA GLU A 797 -31.27 13.93 17.74
C GLU A 797 -31.26 12.44 18.08
N ASP A 798 -30.79 11.60 17.15
CA ASP A 798 -30.60 10.17 17.41
C ASP A 798 -29.57 9.92 18.52
N LEU A 799 -28.48 10.69 18.56
CA LEU A 799 -27.48 10.57 19.64
C LEU A 799 -28.11 10.80 21.02
N GLU A 800 -28.93 11.85 21.18
CA GLU A 800 -29.62 12.13 22.44
C GLU A 800 -30.68 11.07 22.76
N TRP A 801 -31.36 10.55 21.74
CA TRP A 801 -32.25 9.40 21.90
C TRP A 801 -31.50 8.17 22.42
N PHE A 802 -30.33 7.85 21.85
CA PHE A 802 -29.52 6.72 22.29
C PHE A 802 -29.03 6.90 23.74
N LYS A 803 -28.54 8.09 24.13
CA LYS A 803 -28.11 8.34 25.53
C LYS A 803 -29.24 8.08 26.52
N THR A 804 -30.43 8.59 26.23
CA THR A 804 -31.60 8.46 27.10
C THR A 804 -32.03 7.00 27.22
N ASN A 805 -32.18 6.31 26.09
CA ASN A 805 -32.70 4.95 26.05
C ASN A 805 -31.67 3.90 26.49
N LEU A 806 -30.38 4.13 26.27
CA LEU A 806 -29.31 3.22 26.71
C LEU A 806 -29.23 3.17 28.24
N ASN A 807 -29.32 4.33 28.90
CA ASN A 807 -29.36 4.41 30.35
C ASN A 807 -30.58 3.71 30.95
N ALA A 808 -31.76 3.87 30.32
CA ALA A 808 -32.98 3.17 30.74
C ALA A 808 -32.85 1.65 30.56
N LEU A 809 -32.39 1.20 29.39
CA LEU A 809 -32.21 -0.21 29.07
C LEU A 809 -31.19 -0.89 29.99
N ASN A 810 -30.05 -0.26 30.26
CA ASN A 810 -29.03 -0.79 31.15
C ASN A 810 -29.53 -0.97 32.58
N LYS A 811 -30.39 -0.07 33.09
CA LYS A 811 -31.05 -0.22 34.40
C LYS A 811 -31.96 -1.45 34.42
N THR A 812 -32.78 -1.63 33.38
CA THR A 812 -33.67 -2.80 33.24
C THR A 812 -32.87 -4.10 33.22
N ILE A 813 -31.82 -4.18 32.39
CA ILE A 813 -30.97 -5.38 32.29
C ILE A 813 -30.27 -5.67 33.63
N SER A 814 -29.73 -4.65 34.30
CA SER A 814 -29.06 -4.83 35.60
C SER A 814 -30.02 -5.38 36.66
N SER A 815 -31.26 -4.86 36.69
CA SER A 815 -32.29 -5.37 37.60
C SER A 815 -32.64 -6.83 37.32
N ALA A 816 -32.83 -7.21 36.06
CA ALA A 816 -33.14 -8.58 35.65
C ALA A 816 -31.98 -9.57 35.86
N GLY A 817 -30.73 -9.13 35.68
CA GLY A 817 -29.53 -9.95 35.90
C GLY A 817 -29.27 -10.24 37.38
N SER A 818 -29.55 -9.29 38.27
CA SER A 818 -29.38 -9.46 39.73
C SER A 818 -30.35 -10.49 40.35
N SER A 819 -31.51 -10.71 39.73
CA SER A 819 -32.44 -11.77 40.11
C SER A 819 -31.96 -13.18 39.76
N ILE A 820 -30.98 -13.33 38.87
CA ILE A 820 -30.46 -14.63 38.42
C ILE A 820 -29.29 -15.10 39.31
N SER A 821 -28.52 -14.20 39.94
CA SER A 821 -27.41 -14.56 40.85
C SER A 821 -27.85 -15.16 42.19
N HIS A 822 -29.14 -15.18 42.50
CA HIS A 822 -29.70 -15.87 43.67
C HIS A 822 -30.11 -17.33 43.43
N LEU A 823 -29.86 -17.87 42.23
CA LEU A 823 -30.09 -19.28 41.90
C LEU A 823 -28.80 -19.88 41.32
N THR A 824 -27.86 -20.27 42.19
CA THR A 824 -26.82 -21.25 41.85
C THR A 824 -27.23 -22.65 42.33
N PRO A 825 -26.78 -23.72 41.67
CA PRO A 825 -27.51 -24.99 41.58
C PRO A 825 -27.18 -25.97 42.72
N GLY A 826 -28.18 -26.78 43.08
CA GLY A 826 -28.00 -28.10 43.69
C GLY A 826 -27.94 -29.19 42.63
#